data_AF-A0A096PCP7-F1
#
_entry.id   AF-A0A096PCP7-F1
#
_cell.length_a   1.000
_cell.length_b   1.000
_cell.length_c   1.000
_cell.angle_alpha   90.00
_cell.angle_beta   90.00
_cell.angle_gamma   90.00
#
_symmetry.space_group_name_H-M   'P 1'
#
loop_
_entity.id
_entity.type
_entity.pdbx_description
1 polymer ?
#
loop_
_entity_poly.entity_id
_entity_poly.type
_entity_poly.pdbx_seq_one_letter_code
_entity_poly.pdbx_strand_id
1 'polypeptide(L)'
;MTSTVFDRMLGFRYEQLLTEEALAKPPGKHMFFLAFPGNTAQDAQFLDRWLRNCNPKCRIFYSSIPGDWQKFLRLEHGVAIIHEEAIWSIRLFPHVNKLLYPSSKFNFVLFSKSLQPSPLYPSLAQPCRAGDVTLQPLGGQRRAAILVTPSFIISQPQQIWNFFKWFYKAWKNARSHFSLVVCADFDGWLLEIAAEKEKAWSRLTNRLRDDQKERVTKEVEALYKVKECVRNLQDMSSEEQPGIILGPELIDRNDEQSLVNWFGWWSVMNLDRYRRFTVIGSSTTDVGRLTYCTTRPDFITSSSSQDVERTEALLLSIQHESEAQHRFQMVPDDTSVSLENYLNRLSDRNQKQYNLAIYTRPVGYWDEATSGVHPDDFGTYSDCIQQFKDKIARRTAKTIVVLCYTVAEKSSHGGALRDVGRKRRPWFVVYRPMNLQMLHWKEAELIIWDPLAKKAFHDDTDMYEGDLIEAQRIIIQRLRREHDMLPLNRIWIGGWNTDRPSSVDPLDTTLQTLERLLLDWRNNVPIPVPAMWNKGWKWVQRGHAPFQPRTRSPSPEPMDVDTAPEETDTNTADEVSKIVFDPPRAMKPNGKMTCKNRFFQSCMYEKVRGAPKGALEYRFEPTMQWYKRQFEEGSGFEHINFMTWEEVFAKYKIENPKEVRRDVR
;
A
#
# COMPACT_ATOMS: atom_id res chain seq x y z
N MET A 1 32.67 -21.39 -23.25
CA MET A 1 31.58 -21.29 -22.27
C MET A 1 30.30 -21.69 -22.97
N THR A 2 29.70 -22.80 -22.57
CA THR A 2 28.47 -23.32 -23.19
C THR A 2 27.29 -22.42 -22.78
N SER A 3 26.74 -21.67 -23.73
CA SER A 3 25.47 -20.94 -23.58
C SER A 3 24.41 -21.93 -23.10
N THR A 4 23.96 -21.76 -21.86
CA THR A 4 22.93 -22.62 -21.28
C THR A 4 21.55 -22.19 -21.80
N VAL A 5 20.58 -23.10 -21.79
CA VAL A 5 19.18 -22.80 -22.17
C VAL A 5 18.65 -21.59 -21.40
N PHE A 6 19.09 -21.42 -20.16
CA PHE A 6 18.72 -20.30 -19.30
C PHE A 6 19.30 -18.96 -19.77
N ASP A 7 20.53 -18.92 -20.29
CA ASP A 7 21.13 -17.69 -20.83
C ASP A 7 20.36 -17.20 -22.07
N ARG A 8 19.80 -18.13 -22.85
CA ARG A 8 18.93 -17.81 -24.00
C ARG A 8 17.50 -17.45 -23.61
N MET A 9 16.98 -18.00 -22.51
CA MET A 9 15.62 -17.73 -22.03
C MET A 9 15.51 -16.45 -21.21
N LEU A 10 16.54 -16.12 -20.43
CA LEU A 10 16.51 -15.00 -19.50
C LEU A 10 17.34 -13.80 -19.99
N GLY A 11 18.29 -14.00 -20.91
CA GLY A 11 19.17 -12.93 -21.40
C GLY A 11 20.18 -12.41 -20.37
N PHE A 12 20.21 -12.95 -19.14
CA PHE A 12 21.09 -12.51 -18.07
C PHE A 12 22.45 -13.20 -18.11
N ARG A 13 23.51 -12.45 -17.81
CA ARG A 13 24.86 -12.99 -17.63
C ARG A 13 25.15 -13.15 -16.15
N TYR A 14 25.61 -14.34 -15.75
CA TYR A 14 26.02 -14.62 -14.38
C TYR A 14 27.05 -13.61 -13.85
N GLU A 15 27.94 -13.12 -14.71
CA GLU A 15 28.94 -12.12 -14.34
C GLU A 15 28.34 -10.75 -13.95
N GLN A 16 27.16 -10.40 -14.47
CA GLN A 16 26.51 -9.10 -14.19
C GLN A 16 25.97 -9.01 -12.75
N LEU A 17 25.78 -10.15 -12.08
CA LEU A 17 25.30 -10.17 -10.69
C LEU A 17 26.41 -9.92 -9.67
N LEU A 18 27.65 -10.23 -10.04
CA LEU A 18 28.79 -10.18 -9.16
C LEU A 18 29.42 -8.77 -9.15
N THR A 19 29.98 -8.36 -8.02
CA THR A 19 30.84 -7.17 -7.98
C THR A 19 32.17 -7.45 -8.67
N GLU A 20 32.89 -6.42 -9.10
CA GLU A 20 34.25 -6.55 -9.66
C GLU A 20 35.20 -7.31 -8.70
N GLU A 21 35.06 -7.07 -7.39
CA GLU A 21 35.82 -7.79 -6.36
C GLU A 21 35.41 -9.26 -6.25
N ALA A 22 34.12 -9.57 -6.37
CA ALA A 22 33.62 -10.95 -6.33
C ALA A 22 34.01 -11.73 -7.60
N LEU A 23 34.03 -11.08 -8.77
CA LEU A 23 34.50 -11.63 -10.04
C LEU A 23 35.98 -12.01 -10.00
N ALA A 24 36.81 -11.24 -9.27
CA ALA A 24 38.23 -11.53 -9.10
C ALA A 24 38.51 -12.72 -8.17
N LYS A 25 37.51 -13.25 -7.47
CA LYS A 25 37.64 -14.40 -6.55
C LYS A 25 37.32 -15.71 -7.26
N PRO A 26 37.86 -16.85 -6.78
CA PRO A 26 37.54 -18.14 -7.36
C PRO A 26 36.03 -18.46 -7.19
N PRO A 27 35.43 -19.20 -8.14
CA PRO A 27 33.99 -19.44 -8.20
C PRO A 27 33.41 -20.10 -6.93
N GLY A 28 34.21 -20.88 -6.19
CA GLY A 28 33.79 -21.46 -4.90
C GLY A 28 33.62 -20.46 -3.75
N LYS A 29 33.86 -19.16 -4.00
CA LYS A 29 33.64 -18.07 -3.06
C LYS A 29 32.49 -17.16 -3.46
N HIS A 30 31.71 -17.49 -4.49
CA HIS A 30 30.53 -16.71 -4.85
C HIS A 30 29.39 -17.03 -3.87
N MET A 31 28.90 -16.02 -3.17
CA MET A 31 27.91 -16.14 -2.11
C MET A 31 26.66 -15.34 -2.50
N PHE A 32 25.49 -15.99 -2.47
CA PHE A 32 24.21 -15.38 -2.81
C PHE A 32 23.23 -15.49 -1.64
N PHE A 33 22.43 -14.46 -1.42
CA PHE A 33 21.31 -14.46 -0.48
C PHE A 33 20.01 -14.21 -1.25
N LEU A 34 19.05 -15.12 -1.15
CA LEU A 34 17.77 -15.05 -1.83
C LEU A 34 16.68 -14.63 -0.84
N ALA A 35 16.17 -13.41 -0.99
CA ALA A 35 15.06 -12.85 -0.24
C ALA A 35 13.75 -12.99 -1.02
N PHE A 36 13.09 -14.14 -0.86
CA PHE A 36 11.83 -14.47 -1.54
C PHE A 36 10.76 -14.73 -0.48
N PRO A 37 9.55 -14.17 -0.66
CA PRO A 37 8.42 -14.49 0.20
C PRO A 37 7.92 -15.93 -0.05
N GLY A 38 7.18 -16.49 0.91
CA GLY A 38 6.81 -17.92 0.89
C GLY A 38 5.91 -18.33 -0.30
N ASN A 39 5.13 -17.39 -0.83
CA ASN A 39 4.27 -17.56 -2.00
C ASN A 39 5.04 -17.64 -3.33
N THR A 40 6.31 -17.20 -3.38
CA THR A 40 7.14 -17.23 -4.61
C THR A 40 8.29 -18.25 -4.51
N ALA A 41 8.08 -19.31 -3.73
CA ALA A 41 9.06 -20.39 -3.56
C ALA A 41 9.49 -21.04 -4.89
N GLN A 42 8.60 -21.06 -5.90
CA GLN A 42 8.93 -21.58 -7.23
C GLN A 42 9.98 -20.72 -7.95
N ASP A 43 9.85 -19.39 -7.86
CA ASP A 43 10.81 -18.46 -8.48
C ASP A 43 12.17 -18.54 -7.75
N ALA A 44 12.17 -18.73 -6.42
CA ALA A 44 13.39 -18.98 -5.65
C ALA A 44 14.09 -20.29 -6.07
N GLN A 45 13.33 -21.37 -6.25
CA GLN A 45 13.87 -22.66 -6.71
C GLN A 45 14.40 -22.58 -8.14
N PHE A 46 13.73 -21.83 -9.01
CA PHE A 46 14.16 -21.59 -10.37
C PHE A 46 15.53 -20.88 -10.40
N LEU A 47 15.65 -19.78 -9.63
CA LEU A 47 16.89 -19.02 -9.55
C LEU A 47 18.03 -19.81 -8.89
N ASP A 48 17.74 -20.61 -7.87
CA ASP A 48 18.71 -21.52 -7.24
C ASP A 48 19.31 -22.50 -8.25
N ARG A 49 18.45 -23.17 -9.04
CA ARG A 49 18.91 -24.12 -10.08
C ARG A 49 19.75 -23.43 -11.13
N TRP A 50 19.36 -22.23 -11.56
CA TRP A 50 20.13 -21.44 -12.51
C TRP A 50 21.51 -21.07 -11.97
N LEU A 51 21.60 -20.52 -10.75
CA LEU A 51 22.86 -20.15 -10.11
C LEU A 51 23.80 -21.36 -9.94
N ARG A 52 23.27 -22.52 -9.55
CA ARG A 52 24.03 -23.77 -9.42
C ARG A 52 24.50 -24.33 -10.76
N ASN A 53 23.71 -24.14 -11.82
CA ASN A 53 24.09 -24.56 -13.16
C ASN A 53 25.24 -23.69 -13.72
N CYS A 54 25.20 -22.38 -13.47
CA CYS A 54 26.30 -21.47 -13.83
C CYS A 54 27.55 -21.74 -12.99
N ASN A 55 27.39 -22.02 -11.69
CA ASN A 55 28.50 -22.32 -10.79
C ASN A 55 28.09 -23.33 -9.70
N PRO A 56 28.46 -24.61 -9.83
CA PRO A 56 28.06 -25.64 -8.88
C PRO A 56 28.71 -25.47 -7.49
N LYS A 57 29.75 -24.63 -7.37
CA LYS A 57 30.45 -24.36 -6.10
C LYS A 57 29.96 -23.11 -5.38
N CYS A 58 28.95 -22.40 -5.90
CA CYS A 58 28.39 -21.23 -5.23
C CYS A 58 27.63 -21.64 -3.94
N ARG A 59 27.62 -20.73 -2.96
CA ARG A 59 26.85 -20.90 -1.72
C ARG A 59 25.65 -19.98 -1.75
N ILE A 60 24.47 -20.54 -1.48
CA ILE A 60 23.19 -19.84 -1.56
C ILE A 60 22.53 -19.94 -0.18
N PHE A 61 22.08 -18.80 0.31
CA PHE A 61 21.36 -18.62 1.57
C PHE A 61 19.93 -18.15 1.27
N TYR A 62 18.99 -18.42 2.17
CA TYR A 62 17.57 -18.10 1.94
C TYR A 62 16.97 -17.28 3.10
N SER A 63 16.04 -16.38 2.79
CA SER A 63 15.23 -15.67 3.78
C SER A 63 14.30 -16.59 4.57
N SER A 64 13.90 -17.73 4.00
CA SER A 64 13.04 -18.72 4.64
C SER A 64 13.73 -19.50 5.77
N ILE A 65 15.07 -19.54 5.79
CA ILE A 65 15.84 -20.27 6.79
C ILE A 65 16.30 -19.29 7.89
N PRO A 66 15.82 -19.46 9.14
CA PRO A 66 16.25 -18.61 10.25
C PRO A 66 17.77 -18.65 10.45
N GLY A 67 18.38 -17.48 10.58
CA GLY A 67 19.81 -17.31 10.85
C GLY A 67 20.72 -17.27 9.61
N ASP A 68 20.21 -17.55 8.42
CA ASP A 68 21.00 -17.48 7.18
C ASP A 68 21.42 -16.04 6.84
N TRP A 69 20.56 -15.06 7.12
CA TRP A 69 20.93 -13.65 7.02
C TRP A 69 22.10 -13.29 7.96
N GLN A 70 22.10 -13.81 9.19
CA GLN A 70 23.16 -13.56 10.16
C GLN A 70 24.50 -14.17 9.73
N LYS A 71 24.46 -15.31 9.04
CA LYS A 71 25.65 -15.90 8.41
C LYS A 71 26.14 -15.04 7.25
N PHE A 72 25.22 -14.54 6.42
CA PHE A 72 25.52 -13.68 5.28
C PHE A 72 26.19 -12.36 5.70
N LEU A 73 25.71 -11.73 6.79
CA LEU A 73 26.30 -10.51 7.35
C LEU A 73 27.77 -10.64 7.77
N ARG A 74 28.24 -11.85 8.08
CA ARG A 74 29.63 -12.12 8.52
C ARG A 74 30.59 -12.32 7.34
N LEU A 75 30.07 -12.34 6.11
CA LEU A 75 30.88 -12.57 4.92
C LEU A 75 31.62 -11.30 4.51
N GLU A 76 32.70 -11.47 3.75
CA GLU A 76 33.48 -10.34 3.21
C GLU A 76 32.80 -9.72 1.98
N HIS A 77 32.09 -10.51 1.19
CA HIS A 77 31.43 -10.11 -0.05
C HIS A 77 30.23 -11.02 -0.34
N GLY A 78 29.29 -10.55 -1.16
CA GLY A 78 28.13 -11.35 -1.55
C GLY A 78 27.09 -10.58 -2.36
N VAL A 79 26.13 -11.32 -2.93
CA VAL A 79 25.04 -10.76 -3.73
C VAL A 79 23.71 -11.07 -3.05
N ALA A 80 22.93 -10.05 -2.71
CA ALA A 80 21.57 -10.20 -2.19
C ALA A 80 20.57 -9.99 -3.32
N ILE A 81 19.79 -11.01 -3.64
CA ILE A 81 18.73 -10.98 -4.65
C ILE A 81 17.39 -10.91 -3.92
N ILE A 82 16.64 -9.84 -4.12
CA ILE A 82 15.39 -9.53 -3.43
C ILE A 82 14.26 -9.62 -4.44
N HIS A 83 13.24 -10.44 -4.14
CA HIS A 83 12.02 -10.50 -4.95
C HIS A 83 11.22 -9.20 -4.81
N GLU A 84 10.54 -8.75 -5.88
CA GLU A 84 9.77 -7.49 -5.88
C GLU A 84 8.72 -7.41 -4.76
N GLU A 85 7.97 -8.47 -4.52
CA GLU A 85 7.03 -8.57 -3.40
C GLU A 85 7.69 -8.46 -2.01
N ALA A 86 9.00 -8.72 -1.90
CA ALA A 86 9.76 -8.61 -0.65
C ALA A 86 10.57 -7.31 -0.55
N ILE A 87 10.49 -6.38 -1.51
CA ILE A 87 11.31 -5.16 -1.50
C ILE A 87 11.10 -4.33 -0.23
N TRP A 88 9.85 -4.24 0.25
CA TRP A 88 9.49 -3.55 1.49
C TRP A 88 10.09 -4.20 2.74
N SER A 89 10.45 -5.48 2.67
CA SER A 89 11.08 -6.20 3.79
C SER A 89 12.53 -5.77 4.04
N ILE A 90 13.15 -5.01 3.12
CA ILE A 90 14.52 -4.50 3.31
C ILE A 90 14.66 -3.68 4.59
N ARG A 91 13.58 -2.97 4.99
CA ARG A 91 13.53 -2.19 6.24
C ARG A 91 13.64 -3.05 7.50
N LEU A 92 13.37 -4.36 7.39
CA LEU A 92 13.38 -5.33 8.47
C LEU A 92 14.66 -6.15 8.52
N PHE A 93 15.53 -6.05 7.51
CA PHE A 93 16.74 -6.86 7.44
C PHE A 93 17.78 -6.30 8.42
N PRO A 94 18.10 -7.02 9.51
CA PRO A 94 18.95 -6.47 10.57
C PRO A 94 20.29 -6.02 10.02
N HIS A 95 20.71 -4.80 10.33
CA HIS A 95 22.01 -4.25 9.93
C HIS A 95 22.27 -4.20 8.42
N VAL A 96 21.23 -4.20 7.57
CA VAL A 96 21.40 -4.09 6.11
C VAL A 96 22.08 -2.79 5.70
N ASN A 97 21.90 -1.70 6.46
CA ASN A 97 22.67 -0.47 6.27
C ASN A 97 24.19 -0.71 6.28
N LYS A 98 24.72 -1.64 7.09
CA LYS A 98 26.16 -1.96 7.11
C LYS A 98 26.64 -2.61 5.82
N LEU A 99 25.76 -3.25 5.04
CA LEU A 99 26.07 -3.84 3.74
C LEU A 99 25.92 -2.84 2.59
N LEU A 100 24.98 -1.91 2.73
CA LEU A 100 24.71 -0.89 1.70
C LEU A 100 25.85 0.14 1.60
N TYR A 101 26.52 0.45 2.70
CA TYR A 101 27.54 1.52 2.75
C TYR A 101 28.92 1.16 2.18
N PRO A 102 29.48 -0.05 2.41
CA PRO A 102 30.69 -0.51 1.72
C PRO A 102 30.38 -0.79 0.25
N SER A 103 30.72 0.16 -0.63
CA SER A 103 30.22 0.21 -2.01
C SER A 103 30.78 -0.87 -2.95
N SER A 104 31.81 -1.63 -2.57
CA SER A 104 32.49 -2.58 -3.47
C SER A 104 32.26 -4.06 -3.14
N LYS A 105 31.81 -4.37 -1.92
CA LYS A 105 31.78 -5.74 -1.39
C LYS A 105 30.47 -6.48 -1.62
N PHE A 106 29.35 -5.76 -1.57
CA PHE A 106 28.03 -6.36 -1.68
C PHE A 106 27.26 -5.82 -2.89
N ASN A 107 26.55 -6.68 -3.60
CA ASN A 107 25.61 -6.26 -4.64
C ASN A 107 24.18 -6.56 -4.21
N PHE A 108 23.25 -5.68 -4.55
CA PHE A 108 21.82 -5.88 -4.31
C PHE A 108 21.13 -5.92 -5.67
N VAL A 109 20.28 -6.90 -5.90
CA VAL A 109 19.61 -7.12 -7.18
C VAL A 109 18.14 -7.35 -6.91
N LEU A 110 17.28 -6.62 -7.61
CA LEU A 110 15.85 -6.86 -7.64
C LEU A 110 15.54 -7.95 -8.65
N PHE A 111 14.82 -8.97 -8.21
CA PHE A 111 14.15 -9.93 -9.07
C PHE A 111 12.70 -9.50 -9.23
N SER A 112 12.31 -9.18 -10.46
CA SER A 112 10.96 -8.78 -10.82
C SER A 112 10.38 -9.72 -11.85
N LYS A 113 9.12 -10.09 -11.68
CA LYS A 113 8.35 -10.88 -12.64
C LYS A 113 7.20 -10.01 -13.11
N SER A 114 7.44 -9.32 -14.22
CA SER A 114 6.57 -8.25 -14.68
C SER A 114 5.15 -8.76 -14.97
N LEU A 115 4.20 -8.50 -14.06
CA LEU A 115 2.77 -8.68 -14.30
C LEU A 115 2.12 -7.39 -14.83
N GLN A 116 2.83 -6.26 -14.73
CA GLN A 116 2.39 -4.94 -15.16
C GLN A 116 3.37 -4.35 -16.19
N PRO A 117 2.91 -3.58 -17.18
CA PRO A 117 3.77 -3.02 -18.23
C PRO A 117 4.80 -1.99 -17.73
N SER A 118 4.63 -1.46 -16.51
CA SER A 118 5.53 -0.47 -15.92
C SER A 118 6.43 -1.10 -14.84
N PRO A 119 7.76 -0.95 -14.90
CA PRO A 119 8.65 -1.45 -13.86
C PRO A 119 8.47 -0.69 -12.54
N LEU A 120 8.69 -1.36 -11.40
CA LEU A 120 8.67 -0.76 -10.06
C LEU A 120 9.57 0.48 -9.95
N TYR A 121 10.69 0.49 -10.69
CA TYR A 121 11.62 1.61 -10.77
C TYR A 121 11.66 2.19 -12.18
N PRO A 122 11.01 3.35 -12.42
CA PRO A 122 10.95 3.98 -13.74
C PRO A 122 12.32 4.39 -14.29
N SER A 123 13.33 4.62 -13.42
CA SER A 123 14.67 5.04 -13.87
C SER A 123 15.47 3.91 -14.55
N LEU A 124 15.02 2.66 -14.39
CA LEU A 124 15.62 1.47 -14.97
C LEU A 124 14.84 0.98 -16.20
N ALA A 125 13.99 1.85 -16.78
CA ALA A 125 13.03 1.53 -17.84
C ALA A 125 13.67 0.84 -19.06
N GLN A 126 13.57 -0.48 -19.07
CA GLN A 126 13.38 -1.22 -20.32
C GLN A 126 11.89 -1.57 -20.40
N PRO A 127 11.24 -1.39 -21.56
CA PRO A 127 9.86 -1.83 -21.74
C PRO A 127 9.81 -3.35 -21.54
N CYS A 128 9.15 -3.77 -20.46
CA CYS A 128 8.98 -5.19 -20.12
C CYS A 128 7.61 -5.66 -20.60
N ARG A 129 7.56 -6.80 -21.26
CA ARG A 129 6.30 -7.49 -21.57
C ARG A 129 5.80 -8.20 -20.32
N ALA A 130 4.49 -8.42 -20.25
CA ALA A 130 3.92 -9.24 -19.19
C ALA A 130 4.51 -10.66 -19.27
N GLY A 131 5.04 -11.15 -18.14
CA GLY A 131 5.75 -12.42 -18.02
C GLY A 131 7.27 -12.31 -18.14
N ASP A 132 7.83 -11.13 -18.46
CA ASP A 132 9.27 -10.95 -18.48
C ASP A 132 9.84 -11.00 -17.07
N VAL A 133 10.87 -11.83 -16.89
CA VAL A 133 11.66 -11.89 -15.65
C VAL A 133 12.82 -10.92 -15.82
N THR A 134 12.99 -9.99 -14.88
CA THR A 134 14.10 -9.03 -14.88
C THR A 134 14.95 -9.12 -13.62
N LEU A 135 16.27 -8.99 -13.80
CA LEU A 135 17.25 -8.86 -12.73
C LEU A 135 17.88 -7.48 -12.81
N GLN A 136 17.53 -6.59 -11.89
CA GLN A 136 17.95 -5.19 -11.91
C GLN A 136 18.85 -4.87 -10.72
N PRO A 137 20.05 -4.31 -10.91
CA PRO A 137 20.90 -3.92 -9.79
C PRO A 137 20.29 -2.74 -9.03
N LEU A 138 20.14 -2.89 -7.71
CA LEU A 138 19.73 -1.84 -6.79
C LEU A 138 20.96 -1.00 -6.39
N GLY A 139 20.80 0.33 -6.38
CA GLY A 139 21.80 1.30 -5.96
C GLY A 139 22.83 1.62 -7.05
N GLY A 140 22.43 1.54 -8.33
CA GLY A 140 23.31 1.59 -9.49
C GLY A 140 24.14 2.87 -9.61
N GLN A 141 23.62 4.01 -9.13
CA GLN A 141 24.34 5.29 -9.15
C GLN A 141 25.13 5.59 -7.86
N ARG A 142 25.15 4.65 -6.89
CA ARG A 142 25.88 4.73 -5.60
C ARG A 142 25.69 6.06 -4.83
N ARG A 143 24.55 6.73 -5.05
CA ARG A 143 24.19 7.99 -4.42
C ARG A 143 23.84 7.83 -2.95
N ALA A 144 23.96 8.92 -2.21
CA ALA A 144 23.68 9.02 -0.81
C ALA A 144 22.67 10.14 -0.57
N ALA A 145 21.50 9.81 -0.01
CA ALA A 145 20.50 10.79 0.41
C ALA A 145 20.65 11.06 1.91
N ILE A 146 20.71 12.34 2.27
CA ILE A 146 20.86 12.78 3.66
C ILE A 146 19.65 13.64 4.03
N LEU A 147 18.79 13.13 4.90
CA LEU A 147 17.68 13.90 5.49
C LEU A 147 18.17 14.70 6.68
N VAL A 148 17.88 15.99 6.69
CA VAL A 148 18.09 16.87 7.85
C VAL A 148 16.77 17.04 8.58
N THR A 149 16.74 16.70 9.86
CA THR A 149 15.53 16.80 10.67
C THR A 149 15.24 18.22 11.16
N PRO A 150 13.96 18.63 11.26
CA PRO A 150 13.57 19.93 11.79
C PRO A 150 14.14 20.25 13.18
N SER A 151 14.14 19.28 14.10
CA SER A 151 14.66 19.48 15.46
C SER A 151 16.15 19.84 15.49
N PHE A 152 16.96 19.31 14.56
CA PHE A 152 18.38 19.68 14.47
C PHE A 152 18.57 21.13 14.04
N ILE A 153 17.76 21.60 13.09
CA ILE A 153 17.84 22.96 12.54
C ILE A 153 17.47 23.99 13.61
N ILE A 154 16.38 23.74 14.35
CA ILE A 154 15.90 24.63 15.41
C ILE A 154 16.89 24.68 16.58
N SER A 155 17.43 23.53 16.97
CA SER A 155 18.28 23.41 18.16
C SER A 155 19.73 23.85 17.97
N GLN A 156 20.29 23.72 16.77
CA GLN A 156 21.70 24.03 16.49
C GLN A 156 21.92 24.80 15.17
N PRO A 157 21.44 26.06 15.04
CA PRO A 157 21.58 26.83 13.80
C PRO A 157 23.03 27.06 13.32
N GLN A 158 23.97 27.25 14.25
CA GLN A 158 25.38 27.47 13.85
C GLN A 158 26.01 26.20 13.26
N GLN A 159 25.68 25.04 13.82
CA GLN A 159 26.11 23.75 13.30
C GLN A 159 25.46 23.49 11.95
N ILE A 160 24.18 23.84 11.77
CA ILE A 160 23.53 23.62 10.48
C ILE A 160 24.23 24.37 9.35
N TRP A 161 24.68 25.60 9.59
CA TRP A 161 25.46 26.35 8.60
C TRP A 161 26.76 25.65 8.23
N ASN A 162 27.53 25.15 9.21
CA ASN A 162 28.77 24.43 8.92
C ASN A 162 28.53 23.15 8.12
N PHE A 163 27.42 22.44 8.42
CA PHE A 163 27.02 21.28 7.64
C PHE A 163 26.67 21.65 6.19
N PHE A 164 25.85 22.68 5.96
CA PHE A 164 25.48 23.13 4.61
C PHE A 164 26.68 23.66 3.83
N LYS A 165 27.59 24.40 4.48
CA LYS A 165 28.85 24.85 3.89
C LYS A 165 29.71 23.66 3.42
N TRP A 166 29.83 22.62 4.26
CA TRP A 166 30.52 21.39 3.89
C TRP A 166 29.81 20.67 2.75
N PHE A 167 28.48 20.54 2.81
CA PHE A 167 27.67 19.87 1.80
C PHE A 167 27.82 20.55 0.45
N TYR A 168 27.70 21.88 0.39
CA TYR A 168 27.87 22.66 -0.82
C TYR A 168 29.25 22.43 -1.45
N LYS A 169 30.31 22.44 -0.64
CA LYS A 169 31.67 22.13 -1.11
C LYS A 169 31.79 20.68 -1.62
N ALA A 170 31.19 19.72 -0.93
CA ALA A 170 31.19 18.32 -1.33
C ALA A 170 30.45 18.14 -2.66
N TRP A 171 29.26 18.71 -2.79
CA TRP A 171 28.40 18.65 -3.97
C TRP A 171 29.08 19.28 -5.20
N LYS A 172 29.63 20.50 -5.06
CA LYS A 172 30.32 21.22 -6.15
C LYS A 172 31.54 20.48 -6.70
N ASN A 173 32.21 19.66 -5.89
CA ASN A 173 33.43 18.97 -6.30
C ASN A 173 33.21 17.78 -7.26
N ALA A 174 31.99 17.56 -7.78
CA ALA A 174 31.59 16.53 -8.76
C ALA A 174 31.87 15.06 -8.38
N ARG A 175 32.60 14.80 -7.29
CA ARG A 175 32.93 13.47 -6.76
C ARG A 175 31.91 12.94 -5.76
N SER A 176 30.97 13.78 -5.34
CA SER A 176 30.11 13.48 -4.20
C SER A 176 28.68 13.31 -4.67
N HIS A 177 28.30 12.06 -4.90
CA HIS A 177 26.94 11.62 -5.20
C HIS A 177 26.01 11.81 -3.97
N PHE A 178 25.92 13.02 -3.40
CA PHE A 178 25.05 13.34 -2.28
C PHE A 178 23.84 14.15 -2.74
N SER A 179 22.68 13.82 -2.19
CA SER A 179 21.47 14.62 -2.31
C SER A 179 20.96 14.94 -0.91
N LEU A 180 20.61 16.20 -0.70
CA LEU A 180 20.11 16.66 0.58
C LEU A 180 18.58 16.61 0.57
N VAL A 181 17.98 16.01 1.58
CA VAL A 181 16.52 15.96 1.73
C VAL A 181 16.11 16.89 2.88
N VAL A 182 15.13 17.75 2.62
CA VAL A 182 14.60 18.75 3.57
C VAL A 182 13.07 18.82 3.47
N CYS A 183 12.40 19.50 4.40
CA CYS A 183 10.94 19.68 4.33
C CYS A 183 10.52 20.59 3.16
N ALA A 184 9.22 20.60 2.84
CA ALA A 184 8.65 21.51 1.87
C ALA A 184 8.82 22.98 2.27
N ASP A 185 8.95 23.89 1.29
CA ASP A 185 9.18 25.34 1.47
C ASP A 185 10.20 25.65 2.58
N PHE A 186 11.37 25.01 2.43
CA PHE A 186 12.44 25.04 3.42
C PHE A 186 13.01 26.45 3.62
N ASP A 187 13.15 27.21 2.55
CA ASP A 187 13.70 28.57 2.57
C ASP A 187 12.75 29.58 3.21
N GLY A 188 11.43 29.44 3.00
CA GLY A 188 10.40 30.17 3.74
C GLY A 188 10.44 29.85 5.23
N TRP A 189 10.49 28.56 5.56
CA TRP A 189 10.53 28.09 6.95
C TRP A 189 11.77 28.56 7.72
N LEU A 190 12.95 28.62 7.10
CA LEU A 190 14.15 29.17 7.73
C LEU A 190 13.98 30.65 8.14
N LEU A 191 13.25 31.45 7.36
CA LEU A 191 12.93 32.84 7.72
C LEU A 191 11.99 32.92 8.92
N GLU A 192 10.98 32.04 8.97
CA GLU A 192 10.06 31.95 10.09
C GLU A 192 10.82 31.63 11.39
N ILE A 193 11.74 30.67 11.35
CA ILE A 193 12.59 30.33 12.50
C ILE A 193 13.46 31.51 12.92
N ALA A 194 14.06 32.22 11.96
CA ALA A 194 14.89 33.38 12.25
C ALA A 194 14.08 34.49 12.96
N ALA A 195 12.90 34.81 12.42
CA ALA A 195 11.99 35.80 12.99
C ALA A 195 11.48 35.40 14.39
N GLU A 196 11.18 34.11 14.60
CA GLU A 196 10.76 33.60 15.91
C GLU A 196 11.87 33.75 16.95
N LYS A 197 13.12 33.39 16.60
CA LYS A 197 14.28 33.55 17.49
C LYS A 197 14.52 35.01 17.88
N GLU A 198 14.39 35.93 16.93
CA GLU A 198 14.49 37.37 17.21
C GLU A 198 13.36 37.86 18.12
N LYS A 199 12.13 37.38 17.90
CA LYS A 199 10.95 37.71 18.71
C LYS A 199 11.07 37.15 20.13
N ALA A 200 11.54 35.92 20.29
CA ALA A 200 11.78 35.28 21.57
C ALA A 200 12.88 36.02 22.35
N TRP A 201 13.97 36.38 21.69
CA TRP A 201 15.03 37.22 22.28
C TRP A 201 14.52 38.61 22.69
N SER A 202 13.66 39.22 21.88
CA SER A 202 13.05 40.52 22.16
C SER A 202 12.09 40.51 23.35
N ARG A 203 11.63 39.34 23.80
CA ARG A 203 10.79 39.17 24.99
C ARG A 203 11.59 38.97 26.28
N LEU A 204 12.91 38.78 26.20
CA LEU A 204 13.76 38.59 27.38
C LEU A 204 14.00 39.90 28.14
N THR A 205 14.21 39.77 29.46
CA THR A 205 14.66 40.87 30.33
C THR A 205 16.03 41.39 29.88
N ASN A 206 16.32 42.68 30.10
CA ASN A 206 17.54 43.34 29.60
C ASN A 206 18.85 42.58 29.95
N ARG A 207 19.00 42.04 31.16
CA ARG A 207 20.21 41.28 31.55
C ARG A 207 20.40 40.00 30.71
N LEU A 208 19.36 39.17 30.62
CA LEU A 208 19.39 37.94 29.80
C LEU A 208 19.51 38.23 28.30
N ARG A 209 18.98 39.37 27.86
CA ARG A 209 19.06 39.83 26.47
C ARG A 209 20.50 40.13 26.06
N ASP A 210 21.25 40.83 26.93
CA ASP A 210 22.66 41.17 26.69
C ASP A 210 23.54 39.92 26.72
N ASP A 211 23.31 39.00 27.67
CA ASP A 211 24.04 37.73 27.78
C ASP A 211 23.85 36.81 26.55
N GLN A 212 22.66 36.87 25.91
CA GLN A 212 22.32 36.00 24.78
C GLN A 212 22.48 36.68 23.41
N LYS A 213 22.75 37.99 23.36
CA LYS A 213 22.81 38.80 22.13
C LYS A 213 23.76 38.21 21.08
N GLU A 214 25.02 37.98 21.45
CA GLU A 214 26.02 37.45 20.53
C GLU A 214 25.63 36.07 19.98
N ARG A 215 25.01 35.24 20.82
CA ARG A 215 24.57 33.90 20.43
C ARG A 215 23.41 33.96 19.43
N VAL A 216 22.36 34.73 19.73
CA VAL A 216 21.15 34.83 18.88
C VAL A 216 21.49 35.46 17.54
N THR A 217 22.29 36.53 17.51
CA THR A 217 22.74 37.15 16.25
C THR A 217 23.47 36.14 15.35
N LYS A 218 24.36 35.33 15.92
CA LYS A 218 25.07 34.27 15.17
C LYS A 218 24.15 33.15 14.70
N GLU A 219 23.15 32.78 15.50
CA GLU A 219 22.16 31.77 15.10
C GLU A 219 21.29 32.26 13.94
N VAL A 220 20.82 33.51 13.98
CA VAL A 220 20.03 34.14 12.92
C VAL A 220 20.85 34.31 11.64
N GLU A 221 22.08 34.82 11.74
CA GLU A 221 22.99 34.94 10.60
C GLU A 221 23.27 33.58 9.94
N ALA A 222 23.42 32.52 10.73
CA ALA A 222 23.60 31.16 10.23
C ALA A 222 22.37 30.69 9.42
N LEU A 223 21.14 30.96 9.87
CA LEU A 223 19.91 30.60 9.14
C LEU A 223 19.81 31.32 7.79
N TYR A 224 20.14 32.61 7.74
CA TYR A 224 20.17 33.37 6.47
C TYR A 224 21.20 32.81 5.49
N LYS A 225 22.40 32.45 5.98
CA LYS A 225 23.44 31.82 5.14
C LYS A 225 23.01 30.45 4.61
N VAL A 226 22.33 29.66 5.43
CA VAL A 226 21.76 28.37 5.00
C VAL A 226 20.71 28.59 3.92
N LYS A 227 19.80 29.55 4.10
CA LYS A 227 18.79 29.90 3.10
C LYS A 227 19.43 30.27 1.75
N GLU A 228 20.43 31.14 1.76
CA GLU A 228 21.14 31.52 0.53
C GLU A 228 21.83 30.32 -0.12
N CYS A 229 22.44 29.45 0.69
CA CYS A 229 23.05 28.21 0.21
C CYS A 229 22.03 27.25 -0.43
N VAL A 230 20.83 27.13 0.14
CA VAL A 230 19.74 26.32 -0.39
C VAL A 230 19.27 26.85 -1.74
N ARG A 231 19.03 28.16 -1.84
CA ARG A 231 18.62 28.81 -3.10
C ARG A 231 19.66 28.58 -4.20
N ASN A 232 20.93 28.80 -3.88
CA ASN A 232 22.02 28.55 -4.82
C ASN A 232 22.12 27.06 -5.23
N LEU A 233 21.78 26.12 -4.35
CA LEU A 233 21.75 24.70 -4.69
C LEU A 233 20.56 24.33 -5.57
N GLN A 234 19.39 24.95 -5.34
CA GLN A 234 18.20 24.77 -6.18
C GLN A 234 18.45 25.31 -7.59
N ASP A 235 18.97 26.53 -7.69
CA ASP A 235 19.25 27.20 -8.98
C ASP A 235 20.28 26.42 -9.83
N MET A 236 21.23 25.74 -9.17
CA MET A 236 22.28 24.97 -9.85
C MET A 236 21.94 23.49 -10.02
N SER A 237 20.81 23.02 -9.48
CA SER A 237 20.43 21.60 -9.54
C SER A 237 19.93 21.19 -10.93
N SER A 238 20.11 19.93 -11.29
CA SER A 238 19.56 19.33 -12.51
C SER A 238 18.92 17.98 -12.20
N GLU A 239 18.10 17.44 -13.12
CA GLU A 239 17.52 16.10 -12.96
C GLU A 239 18.60 15.01 -12.77
N GLU A 240 19.77 15.19 -13.40
CA GLU A 240 20.89 14.29 -13.27
C GLU A 240 21.65 14.46 -11.95
N GLN A 241 21.66 15.63 -11.34
CA GLN A 241 22.31 15.89 -10.05
C GLN A 241 21.40 16.72 -9.13
N PRO A 242 20.40 16.09 -8.49
CA PRO A 242 19.56 16.78 -7.53
C PRO A 242 20.40 17.14 -6.32
N GLY A 243 20.66 18.44 -6.15
CA GLY A 243 21.34 18.99 -4.97
C GLY A 243 20.44 18.94 -3.74
N ILE A 244 19.14 19.22 -3.92
CA ILE A 244 18.14 19.26 -2.86
C ILE A 244 16.88 18.53 -3.33
N ILE A 245 16.29 17.74 -2.43
CA ILE A 245 14.99 17.07 -2.58
C ILE A 245 14.09 17.64 -1.50
N LEU A 246 12.96 18.21 -1.91
CA LEU A 246 11.96 18.74 -1.00
C LEU A 246 10.96 17.63 -0.62
N GLY A 247 10.57 17.60 0.65
CA GLY A 247 9.47 16.78 1.12
C GLY A 247 8.11 17.25 0.58
N PRO A 248 7.04 16.45 0.74
CA PRO A 248 5.70 16.80 0.28
C PRO A 248 5.14 18.01 1.03
N GLU A 249 4.46 18.92 0.31
CA GLU A 249 3.82 20.11 0.90
C GLU A 249 2.67 19.78 1.87
N LEU A 250 2.09 18.59 1.72
CA LEU A 250 1.05 18.04 2.58
C LEU A 250 1.57 17.73 4.00
N ILE A 251 2.86 17.47 4.17
CA ILE A 251 3.47 17.23 5.48
C ILE A 251 3.84 18.58 6.10
N ASP A 252 3.44 18.81 7.35
CA ASP A 252 3.85 20.03 8.05
C ASP A 252 5.37 20.05 8.29
N ARG A 253 5.98 21.23 8.13
CA ARG A 253 7.44 21.41 8.23
C ARG A 253 7.98 21.10 9.63
N ASN A 254 7.14 21.26 10.64
CA ASN A 254 7.47 20.95 12.03
C ASN A 254 7.14 19.49 12.40
N ASP A 255 6.47 18.75 11.52
CA ASP A 255 6.17 17.33 11.72
C ASP A 255 7.35 16.44 11.30
N GLU A 256 8.37 16.43 12.17
CA GLU A 256 9.58 15.61 11.98
C GLU A 256 9.27 14.11 11.82
N GLN A 257 8.27 13.59 12.54
CA GLN A 257 7.96 12.16 12.51
C GLN A 257 7.36 11.77 11.16
N SER A 258 6.39 12.53 10.65
CA SER A 258 5.83 12.31 9.32
C SER A 258 6.89 12.45 8.22
N LEU A 259 7.76 13.46 8.32
CA LEU A 259 8.84 13.65 7.35
C LEU A 259 9.82 12.47 7.32
N VAL A 260 10.22 11.96 8.50
CA VAL A 260 11.12 10.80 8.60
C VAL A 260 10.44 9.52 8.10
N ASN A 261 9.16 9.32 8.38
CA ASN A 261 8.42 8.16 7.90
C ASN A 261 8.22 8.20 6.38
N TRP A 262 7.91 9.38 5.82
CA TRP A 262 7.88 9.60 4.38
C TRP A 262 9.24 9.32 3.75
N PHE A 263 10.34 9.78 4.37
CA PHE A 263 11.69 9.48 3.89
C PHE A 263 11.98 7.97 3.93
N GLY A 264 11.44 7.27 4.93
CA GLY A 264 11.45 5.81 4.99
C GLY A 264 10.80 5.15 3.78
N TRP A 265 9.61 5.59 3.40
CA TRP A 265 8.92 5.15 2.17
C TRP A 265 9.70 5.53 0.91
N TRP A 266 10.08 6.80 0.79
CA TRP A 266 10.77 7.37 -0.36
C TRP A 266 12.11 6.66 -0.61
N SER A 267 12.83 6.29 0.45
CA SER A 267 14.10 5.59 0.33
C SER A 267 13.96 4.20 -0.30
N VAL A 268 12.87 3.47 -0.03
CA VAL A 268 12.60 2.17 -0.68
C VAL A 268 12.25 2.39 -2.15
N MET A 269 11.44 3.41 -2.45
CA MET A 269 11.05 3.79 -3.82
C MET A 269 12.19 4.37 -4.67
N ASN A 270 13.33 4.67 -4.05
CA ASN A 270 14.50 5.20 -4.74
C ASN A 270 15.76 4.34 -4.51
N LEU A 271 15.59 3.04 -4.20
CA LEU A 271 16.70 2.09 -4.07
C LEU A 271 17.45 1.87 -5.39
N ASP A 272 16.85 2.17 -6.54
CA ASP A 272 17.50 2.18 -7.86
C ASP A 272 18.56 3.28 -7.98
N ARG A 273 18.23 4.49 -7.53
CA ARG A 273 19.06 5.71 -7.65
C ARG A 273 20.02 5.88 -6.47
N TYR A 274 19.56 5.60 -5.26
CA TYR A 274 20.31 5.81 -4.02
C TYR A 274 20.62 4.50 -3.33
N ARG A 275 21.83 4.43 -2.79
CA ARG A 275 22.32 3.27 -2.05
C ARG A 275 22.47 3.53 -0.56
N ARG A 276 22.73 4.79 -0.17
CA ARG A 276 22.99 5.18 1.21
C ARG A 276 21.92 6.19 1.65
N PHE A 277 21.23 5.91 2.75
CA PHE A 277 20.25 6.82 3.33
C PHE A 277 20.68 7.15 4.74
N THR A 278 20.82 8.44 5.07
CA THR A 278 21.18 8.92 6.40
C THR A 278 20.12 9.91 6.89
N VAL A 279 19.70 9.77 8.14
CA VAL A 279 18.89 10.79 8.85
C VAL A 279 19.80 11.44 9.88
N ILE A 280 19.94 12.76 9.78
CA ILE A 280 20.69 13.58 10.75
C ILE A 280 19.71 14.13 11.77
N GLY A 281 19.83 13.64 12.99
CA GLY A 281 18.97 13.97 14.10
C GLY A 281 19.60 14.86 15.16
N SER A 282 18.74 15.49 15.96
CA SER A 282 19.16 16.09 17.22
C SER A 282 19.42 15.01 18.29
N SER A 283 20.48 15.22 19.07
CA SER A 283 20.89 14.41 20.23
C SER A 283 20.74 15.15 21.56
N THR A 284 20.61 16.48 21.51
CA THR A 284 20.66 17.35 22.69
C THR A 284 19.35 17.36 23.45
N THR A 285 19.40 17.24 24.77
CA THR A 285 18.24 17.34 25.68
C THR A 285 17.96 18.76 26.18
N ASP A 286 18.61 19.78 25.61
CA ASP A 286 18.42 21.18 26.01
C ASP A 286 17.01 21.65 25.64
N VAL A 287 16.15 21.65 26.66
CA VAL A 287 14.71 21.91 26.55
C VAL A 287 14.42 23.26 25.91
N GLY A 288 15.23 24.28 26.20
CA GLY A 288 15.04 25.62 25.65
C GLY A 288 15.39 25.72 24.17
N ARG A 289 16.22 24.82 23.63
CA ARG A 289 16.63 24.83 22.22
C ARG A 289 15.72 24.02 21.30
N LEU A 290 14.90 23.14 21.87
CA LEU A 290 13.97 22.28 21.13
C LEU A 290 12.54 22.80 21.14
N THR A 291 12.30 23.96 21.73
CA THR A 291 10.97 24.58 21.79
C THR A 291 10.85 25.61 20.68
N TYR A 292 9.76 25.56 19.93
CA TYR A 292 9.48 26.45 18.80
C TYR A 292 8.02 26.90 18.83
N CYS A 293 7.79 28.20 18.70
CA CYS A 293 6.44 28.76 18.58
C CYS A 293 6.03 28.81 17.10
N THR A 294 4.96 28.12 16.75
CA THR A 294 4.47 28.06 15.37
C THR A 294 2.95 28.23 15.29
N THR A 295 2.43 28.30 14.08
CA THR A 295 1.00 28.25 13.81
C THR A 295 0.53 26.79 13.87
N ARG A 296 -0.64 26.55 14.45
CA ARG A 296 -1.25 25.23 14.49
C ARG A 296 -1.85 24.92 13.12
N PRO A 297 -1.32 23.93 12.36
CA PRO A 297 -1.93 23.53 11.09
C PRO A 297 -3.25 22.78 11.31
N ASP A 298 -4.13 22.86 10.32
CA ASP A 298 -5.31 22.00 10.26
C ASP A 298 -4.93 20.66 9.61
N PHE A 299 -5.11 19.58 10.36
CA PHE A 299 -4.89 18.24 9.86
C PHE A 299 -6.17 17.67 9.25
N ILE A 300 -6.01 16.90 8.18
CA ILE A 300 -7.09 16.07 7.65
C ILE A 300 -7.48 15.10 8.76
N THR A 301 -8.70 15.24 9.28
CA THR A 301 -9.26 14.26 10.21
C THR A 301 -9.51 12.98 9.44
N SER A 302 -8.54 12.07 9.49
CA SER A 302 -8.75 10.67 9.14
C SER A 302 -9.82 10.15 10.10
N SER A 303 -11.06 10.15 9.60
CA SER A 303 -12.15 9.44 10.24
C SER A 303 -11.79 7.97 10.16
N SER A 304 -11.17 7.45 11.22
CA SER A 304 -11.13 6.02 11.57
C SER A 304 -11.08 5.04 10.40
N SER A 305 -9.88 4.58 10.03
CA SER A 305 -9.65 3.17 9.69
C SER A 305 -10.69 2.46 8.81
N GLN A 306 -11.15 3.08 7.73
CA GLN A 306 -11.88 2.44 6.64
C GLN A 306 -11.64 3.26 5.38
N ASP A 307 -10.56 2.91 4.65
CA ASP A 307 -10.44 3.00 3.19
C ASP A 307 -8.96 2.80 2.79
N VAL A 308 -8.45 1.61 3.10
CA VAL A 308 -7.21 1.10 2.49
C VAL A 308 -7.63 0.17 1.36
N GLU A 309 -8.05 0.73 0.22
CA GLU A 309 -8.07 -0.03 -1.05
C GLU A 309 -8.28 0.82 -2.32
N ARG A 310 -8.07 2.15 -2.29
CA ARG A 310 -8.47 2.98 -3.45
C ARG A 310 -7.48 4.01 -3.99
N THR A 311 -6.21 3.94 -3.61
CA THR A 311 -5.32 5.07 -3.88
C THR A 311 -3.95 4.76 -4.48
N GLU A 312 -3.73 3.52 -4.90
CA GLU A 312 -2.61 3.17 -5.80
C GLU A 312 -3.02 3.06 -7.28
N ALA A 313 -4.31 3.15 -7.62
CA ALA A 313 -4.80 2.91 -8.99
C ALA A 313 -5.22 4.18 -9.77
N LEU A 314 -5.13 5.37 -9.17
CA LEU A 314 -5.73 6.59 -9.75
C LEU A 314 -4.75 7.56 -10.44
N LEU A 315 -3.44 7.34 -10.37
CA LEU A 315 -2.46 8.31 -10.89
C LEU A 315 -1.66 7.88 -12.13
N LEU A 316 -1.98 6.74 -12.77
CA LEU A 316 -1.27 6.33 -14.00
C LEU A 316 -2.14 5.89 -15.19
N SER A 317 -3.48 5.99 -15.12
CA SER A 317 -4.36 5.37 -16.15
C SER A 317 -5.36 6.31 -16.84
N ILE A 318 -5.40 7.61 -16.56
CA ILE A 318 -6.48 8.48 -17.06
C ILE A 318 -6.40 8.84 -18.57
N GLN A 319 -5.34 8.52 -19.32
CA GLN A 319 -5.28 8.95 -20.73
C GLN A 319 -5.10 7.88 -21.81
N HIS A 320 -4.91 6.59 -21.48
CA HIS A 320 -4.68 5.57 -22.52
C HIS A 320 -5.45 4.25 -22.42
N GLU A 321 -6.24 4.00 -21.37
CA GLU A 321 -7.03 2.75 -21.29
C GLU A 321 -8.45 2.85 -21.86
N SER A 322 -8.96 4.06 -22.14
CA SER A 322 -10.35 4.25 -22.59
C SER A 322 -10.66 3.67 -23.98
N GLU A 323 -9.68 3.20 -24.76
CA GLU A 323 -9.95 2.55 -26.05
C GLU A 323 -9.68 1.04 -26.07
N ALA A 324 -8.88 0.51 -25.13
CA ALA A 324 -8.52 -0.91 -25.13
C ALA A 324 -9.51 -1.78 -24.35
N GLN A 325 -10.14 -1.25 -23.29
CA GLN A 325 -11.11 -1.99 -22.47
C GLN A 325 -12.47 -2.22 -23.17
N HIS A 326 -12.86 -1.36 -24.13
CA HIS A 326 -14.09 -1.53 -24.91
C HIS A 326 -14.04 -2.66 -25.96
N ARG A 327 -12.87 -3.29 -26.20
CA ARG A 327 -12.75 -4.35 -27.22
C ARG A 327 -13.03 -5.77 -26.70
N PHE A 328 -13.20 -5.98 -25.39
CA PHE A 328 -13.31 -7.33 -24.81
C PHE A 328 -14.42 -7.50 -23.76
N GLN A 329 -15.47 -6.68 -23.77
CA GLN A 329 -16.65 -6.87 -22.92
C GLN A 329 -17.66 -7.82 -23.58
N MET A 330 -18.30 -8.73 -22.81
CA MET A 330 -19.34 -9.61 -23.39
C MET A 330 -20.67 -8.90 -23.67
N VAL A 331 -20.90 -7.78 -22.99
CA VAL A 331 -22.10 -6.96 -23.11
C VAL A 331 -21.64 -5.54 -23.47
N PRO A 332 -22.30 -4.85 -24.41
CA PRO A 332 -21.85 -3.54 -24.88
C PRO A 332 -21.85 -2.47 -23.79
N ASP A 333 -22.78 -2.55 -22.82
CA ASP A 333 -22.90 -1.61 -21.69
C ASP A 333 -23.52 -2.30 -20.46
N ASP A 334 -23.24 -1.79 -19.26
CA ASP A 334 -23.75 -2.25 -17.96
C ASP A 334 -25.25 -1.93 -17.68
N THR A 335 -26.00 -1.55 -18.72
CA THR A 335 -27.41 -1.14 -18.60
C THR A 335 -28.35 -2.34 -18.44
N SER A 336 -29.49 -2.14 -17.77
CA SER A 336 -30.50 -3.18 -17.55
C SER A 336 -30.94 -3.84 -18.87
N VAL A 337 -31.14 -3.02 -19.92
CA VAL A 337 -31.58 -3.45 -21.25
C VAL A 337 -30.54 -4.35 -21.93
N SER A 338 -29.26 -4.03 -21.83
CA SER A 338 -28.18 -4.83 -22.44
C SER A 338 -28.03 -6.18 -21.75
N LEU A 339 -28.14 -6.22 -20.42
CA LEU A 339 -28.15 -7.45 -19.63
C LEU A 339 -29.41 -8.29 -19.87
N GLU A 340 -30.59 -7.67 -19.98
CA GLU A 340 -31.85 -8.36 -20.30
C GLU A 340 -31.80 -9.00 -21.69
N ASN A 341 -31.28 -8.29 -22.69
CA ASN A 341 -31.07 -8.85 -24.03
C ASN A 341 -30.08 -10.02 -24.04
N TYR A 342 -29.06 -10.01 -23.18
CA TYR A 342 -28.16 -11.14 -23.02
C TYR A 342 -28.84 -12.35 -22.35
N LEU A 343 -29.60 -12.12 -21.27
CA LEU A 343 -30.34 -13.17 -20.56
C LEU A 343 -31.46 -13.79 -21.42
N ASN A 344 -32.14 -12.99 -22.25
CA ASN A 344 -33.12 -13.48 -23.22
C ASN A 344 -32.47 -14.41 -24.25
N ARG A 345 -31.33 -14.01 -24.83
CA ARG A 345 -30.57 -14.86 -25.76
C ARG A 345 -30.09 -16.16 -25.10
N LEU A 346 -29.66 -16.13 -23.84
CA LEU A 346 -29.30 -17.32 -23.08
C LEU A 346 -30.49 -18.21 -22.74
N SER A 347 -31.65 -17.63 -22.45
CA SER A 347 -32.90 -18.34 -22.18
C SER A 347 -33.38 -19.08 -23.43
N ASP A 348 -33.39 -18.42 -24.59
CA ASP A 348 -33.84 -19.00 -25.86
C ASP A 348 -32.93 -20.15 -26.31
N ARG A 349 -31.62 -20.04 -26.09
CA ARG A 349 -30.65 -21.11 -26.40
C ARG A 349 -30.83 -22.35 -25.55
N ASN A 350 -31.27 -22.21 -24.29
CA ASN A 350 -31.33 -23.30 -23.31
C ASN A 350 -32.75 -23.83 -23.03
N GLN A 351 -33.78 -23.22 -23.64
CA GLN A 351 -35.20 -23.45 -23.38
C GLN A 351 -35.66 -24.92 -23.56
N LYS A 352 -34.90 -25.75 -24.29
CA LYS A 352 -35.26 -27.13 -24.62
C LYS A 352 -34.58 -28.20 -23.75
N GLN A 353 -33.56 -27.85 -22.97
CA GLN A 353 -32.65 -28.86 -22.44
C GLN A 353 -32.93 -29.31 -21.01
N TYR A 354 -33.47 -28.46 -20.14
CA TYR A 354 -33.82 -28.82 -18.76
C TYR A 354 -34.98 -27.92 -18.29
N ASN A 355 -35.88 -28.38 -17.40
CA ASN A 355 -36.98 -27.58 -16.84
C ASN A 355 -36.44 -26.42 -15.97
N LEU A 356 -35.74 -25.48 -16.59
CA LEU A 356 -34.91 -24.43 -16.00
C LEU A 356 -35.40 -23.10 -16.57
N ALA A 357 -35.77 -22.17 -15.69
CA ALA A 357 -36.18 -20.84 -16.09
C ALA A 357 -35.12 -19.82 -15.68
N ILE A 358 -34.72 -18.96 -16.61
CA ILE A 358 -33.90 -17.79 -16.31
C ILE A 358 -34.85 -16.61 -16.09
N TYR A 359 -34.62 -15.85 -15.03
CA TYR A 359 -35.28 -14.56 -14.83
C TYR A 359 -34.57 -13.53 -15.72
N THR A 360 -35.27 -13.05 -16.74
CA THR A 360 -34.68 -12.28 -17.84
C THR A 360 -34.38 -10.84 -17.48
N ARG A 361 -34.97 -10.32 -16.40
CA ARG A 361 -34.73 -8.96 -15.92
C ARG A 361 -33.67 -8.97 -14.80
N PRO A 362 -32.52 -8.29 -14.91
CA PRO A 362 -31.54 -8.26 -13.83
C PRO A 362 -32.09 -7.53 -12.60
N VAL A 363 -31.79 -8.04 -11.41
CA VAL A 363 -32.27 -7.46 -10.14
C VAL A 363 -31.23 -6.50 -9.56
N GLY A 364 -31.59 -5.23 -9.41
CA GLY A 364 -30.69 -4.18 -8.90
C GLY A 364 -30.98 -3.73 -7.47
N TYR A 365 -32.25 -3.81 -7.05
CA TYR A 365 -32.73 -3.20 -5.81
C TYR A 365 -33.42 -4.22 -4.88
N TRP A 366 -33.14 -4.11 -3.57
CA TRP A 366 -33.66 -5.02 -2.54
C TRP A 366 -34.70 -4.39 -1.59
N ASP A 367 -35.03 -3.10 -1.75
CA ASP A 367 -35.94 -2.35 -0.87
C ASP A 367 -37.15 -1.81 -1.66
N GLU A 368 -38.34 -1.81 -1.05
CA GLU A 368 -39.59 -1.28 -1.63
C GLU A 368 -39.93 0.14 -1.08
N ALA A 369 -39.19 0.62 -0.09
CA ALA A 369 -39.56 1.85 0.64
C ALA A 369 -39.34 3.17 -0.14
N THR A 370 -38.74 3.16 -1.32
CA THR A 370 -38.64 4.36 -2.16
C THR A 370 -39.65 4.29 -3.30
N SER A 371 -40.83 4.86 -3.09
CA SER A 371 -41.81 5.20 -4.13
C SER A 371 -41.31 6.36 -5.03
N GLY A 372 -40.07 6.28 -5.48
CA GLY A 372 -39.46 7.22 -6.42
C GLY A 372 -39.00 6.44 -7.63
N VAL A 373 -39.45 6.86 -8.81
CA VAL A 373 -39.04 6.37 -10.13
C VAL A 373 -37.55 6.02 -10.11
N HIS A 374 -37.22 4.72 -10.14
CA HIS A 374 -35.83 4.29 -10.27
C HIS A 374 -35.34 4.74 -11.65
N PRO A 375 -34.21 5.46 -11.75
CA PRO A 375 -33.71 5.98 -13.03
C PRO A 375 -33.37 4.89 -14.04
N ASP A 376 -33.13 3.67 -13.57
CA ASP A 376 -32.65 2.54 -14.34
C ASP A 376 -33.68 1.39 -14.28
N ASP A 377 -34.01 0.78 -15.43
CA ASP A 377 -35.02 -0.28 -15.61
C ASP A 377 -34.69 -1.65 -14.95
N PHE A 378 -34.03 -1.68 -13.78
CA PHE A 378 -33.69 -2.92 -13.06
C PHE A 378 -34.87 -3.42 -12.22
N GLY A 379 -35.02 -4.75 -12.11
CA GLY A 379 -36.07 -5.38 -11.31
C GLY A 379 -35.82 -5.35 -9.80
N THR A 380 -36.89 -5.57 -9.02
CA THR A 380 -36.83 -5.69 -7.56
C THR A 380 -36.88 -7.15 -7.09
N TYR A 381 -36.52 -7.42 -5.83
CA TYR A 381 -36.70 -8.75 -5.24
C TYR A 381 -38.17 -9.19 -5.21
N SER A 382 -39.12 -8.28 -5.07
CA SER A 382 -40.55 -8.63 -5.05
C SER A 382 -41.06 -9.08 -6.42
N ASP A 383 -40.65 -8.40 -7.50
CA ASP A 383 -40.98 -8.82 -8.87
C ASP A 383 -40.40 -10.20 -9.20
N CYS A 384 -39.17 -10.44 -8.75
CA CYS A 384 -38.48 -11.71 -8.91
C CYS A 384 -39.20 -12.85 -8.16
N ILE A 385 -39.53 -12.62 -6.88
CA ILE A 385 -40.21 -13.61 -6.04
C ILE A 385 -41.64 -13.88 -6.53
N GLN A 386 -42.37 -12.87 -7.00
CA GLN A 386 -43.71 -13.07 -7.57
C GLN A 386 -43.65 -13.94 -8.83
N GLN A 387 -42.65 -13.73 -9.70
CA GLN A 387 -42.46 -14.59 -10.88
C GLN A 387 -42.03 -16.01 -10.51
N PHE A 388 -41.29 -16.18 -9.39
CA PHE A 388 -40.99 -17.51 -8.84
C PHE A 388 -42.28 -18.23 -8.46
N LYS A 389 -43.17 -17.56 -7.73
CA LYS A 389 -44.49 -18.11 -7.32
C LYS A 389 -45.29 -18.57 -8.54
N ASP A 390 -45.40 -17.72 -9.56
CA ASP A 390 -46.19 -18.04 -10.76
C ASP A 390 -45.62 -19.25 -11.54
N LYS A 391 -44.29 -19.35 -11.68
CA LYS A 391 -43.64 -20.45 -12.41
C LYS A 391 -43.68 -21.77 -11.63
N ILE A 392 -43.59 -21.72 -10.30
CA ILE A 392 -43.70 -22.89 -9.43
C ILE A 392 -45.15 -23.38 -9.37
N ALA A 393 -46.12 -22.46 -9.21
CA ALA A 393 -47.55 -22.78 -9.18
C ALA A 393 -48.02 -23.42 -10.49
N ARG A 394 -47.53 -22.94 -11.64
CA ARG A 394 -47.82 -23.50 -12.97
C ARG A 394 -47.00 -24.75 -13.31
N ARG A 395 -46.06 -25.17 -12.44
CA ARG A 395 -45.13 -26.30 -12.62
C ARG A 395 -44.31 -26.26 -13.93
N THR A 396 -44.09 -25.08 -14.49
CA THR A 396 -43.44 -24.92 -15.81
C THR A 396 -41.92 -24.97 -15.73
N ALA A 397 -41.32 -24.69 -14.57
CA ALA A 397 -39.89 -24.82 -14.34
C ALA A 397 -39.61 -25.42 -12.95
N LYS A 398 -38.62 -26.31 -12.87
CA LYS A 398 -38.16 -26.95 -11.64
C LYS A 398 -37.01 -26.18 -10.98
N THR A 399 -36.20 -25.46 -11.74
CA THR A 399 -35.09 -24.65 -11.24
C THR A 399 -35.19 -23.24 -11.80
N ILE A 400 -34.92 -22.22 -10.98
CA ILE A 400 -34.97 -20.83 -11.42
C ILE A 400 -33.64 -20.14 -11.11
N VAL A 401 -33.08 -19.43 -12.10
CA VAL A 401 -31.81 -18.70 -11.99
C VAL A 401 -32.06 -17.20 -12.15
N VAL A 402 -31.47 -16.40 -11.27
CA VAL A 402 -31.61 -14.94 -11.26
C VAL A 402 -30.23 -14.30 -11.21
N LEU A 403 -29.99 -13.36 -12.11
CA LEU A 403 -28.83 -12.48 -12.07
C LEU A 403 -29.13 -11.28 -11.17
N CYS A 404 -28.28 -11.07 -10.18
CA CYS A 404 -28.34 -9.96 -9.23
C CYS A 404 -27.17 -9.01 -9.49
N TYR A 405 -27.47 -7.75 -9.78
CA TYR A 405 -26.49 -6.67 -9.97
C TYR A 405 -26.75 -5.57 -8.95
N THR A 406 -26.49 -5.89 -7.68
CA THR A 406 -26.99 -5.13 -6.54
C THR A 406 -25.97 -4.11 -6.02
N VAL A 407 -26.44 -2.98 -5.49
CA VAL A 407 -25.60 -1.97 -4.79
C VAL A 407 -24.98 -2.58 -3.52
N ALA A 408 -23.93 -2.01 -2.90
CA ALA A 408 -23.29 -2.67 -1.74
C ALA A 408 -23.89 -2.30 -0.36
N GLU A 409 -24.58 -1.16 -0.20
CA GLU A 409 -25.06 -0.66 1.11
C GLU A 409 -26.42 0.07 1.06
N LYS A 410 -27.18 0.04 2.15
CA LYS A 410 -28.42 0.82 2.35
C LYS A 410 -28.14 2.32 2.45
N SER A 411 -28.92 3.15 1.75
CA SER A 411 -28.91 4.59 1.91
C SER A 411 -29.71 5.01 3.16
N SER A 412 -29.04 5.57 4.16
CA SER A 412 -29.69 6.17 5.34
C SER A 412 -30.22 7.60 5.07
N HIS A 413 -30.13 8.10 3.83
CA HIS A 413 -30.47 9.47 3.49
C HIS A 413 -31.44 9.51 2.30
N GLY A 414 -32.67 9.93 2.56
CA GLY A 414 -33.68 10.22 1.55
C GLY A 414 -33.23 11.39 0.67
N GLY A 415 -32.87 11.08 -0.57
CA GLY A 415 -32.48 12.07 -1.57
C GLY A 415 -32.24 11.40 -2.92
N ALA A 416 -33.25 11.43 -3.78
CA ALA A 416 -33.35 10.68 -5.04
C ALA A 416 -32.46 11.20 -6.20
N LEU A 417 -31.25 11.69 -5.95
CA LEU A 417 -30.46 12.39 -6.99
C LEU A 417 -28.96 12.07 -7.07
N ARG A 418 -28.48 10.94 -6.52
CA ARG A 418 -27.06 10.53 -6.65
C ARG A 418 -26.82 9.02 -6.77
N ASP A 419 -27.51 8.34 -7.68
CA ASP A 419 -27.28 6.89 -7.92
C ASP A 419 -26.39 6.55 -9.13
N VAL A 420 -25.98 7.55 -9.93
CA VAL A 420 -25.20 7.34 -11.17
C VAL A 420 -23.73 6.96 -10.91
N GLY A 421 -23.27 6.90 -9.66
CA GLY A 421 -21.87 6.62 -9.29
C GLY A 421 -21.61 5.43 -8.37
N ARG A 422 -22.62 4.61 -8.03
CA ARG A 422 -22.43 3.49 -7.07
C ARG A 422 -21.99 2.20 -7.79
N LYS A 423 -20.82 1.66 -7.43
CA LYS A 423 -20.33 0.36 -7.91
C LYS A 423 -21.32 -0.75 -7.52
N ARG A 424 -21.87 -1.46 -8.50
CA ARG A 424 -22.78 -2.61 -8.32
C ARG A 424 -21.99 -3.91 -8.31
N ARG A 425 -22.45 -4.89 -7.52
CA ARG A 425 -21.83 -6.20 -7.36
C ARG A 425 -22.62 -7.24 -8.16
N PRO A 426 -22.02 -7.89 -9.17
CA PRO A 426 -22.65 -8.97 -9.90
C PRO A 426 -22.52 -10.30 -9.16
N TRP A 427 -23.63 -11.00 -9.01
CA TRP A 427 -23.73 -12.35 -8.48
C TRP A 427 -25.01 -13.00 -9.01
N PHE A 428 -25.16 -14.31 -8.89
CA PHE A 428 -26.41 -14.96 -9.25
C PHE A 428 -26.88 -15.93 -8.18
N VAL A 429 -28.19 -16.14 -8.17
CA VAL A 429 -28.85 -17.06 -7.26
C VAL A 429 -29.64 -18.09 -8.04
N VAL A 430 -29.57 -19.33 -7.56
CA VAL A 430 -30.34 -20.44 -8.10
C VAL A 430 -31.22 -21.03 -7.02
N TYR A 431 -32.52 -21.08 -7.31
CA TYR A 431 -33.52 -21.68 -6.44
C TYR A 431 -34.00 -23.00 -7.05
N ARG A 432 -33.91 -24.10 -6.29
CA ARG A 432 -34.39 -25.41 -6.74
C ARG A 432 -34.95 -26.28 -5.60
N PRO A 433 -35.92 -27.16 -5.86
CA PRO A 433 -36.33 -28.22 -4.93
C PRO A 433 -35.20 -29.20 -4.66
N MET A 434 -35.03 -29.66 -3.42
CA MET A 434 -33.95 -30.61 -3.08
C MET A 434 -34.07 -31.95 -3.82
N ASN A 435 -35.30 -32.43 -4.03
CA ASN A 435 -35.58 -33.73 -4.64
C ASN A 435 -36.30 -33.57 -5.98
N LEU A 436 -35.55 -33.27 -7.04
CA LEU A 436 -36.08 -33.09 -8.41
C LEU A 436 -36.78 -34.34 -8.99
N GLN A 437 -36.59 -35.51 -8.34
CA GLN A 437 -37.14 -36.82 -8.70
C GLN A 437 -38.50 -37.13 -8.07
N MET A 438 -38.96 -36.36 -7.07
CA MET A 438 -40.27 -36.57 -6.43
C MET A 438 -41.38 -35.74 -7.09
N LEU A 439 -42.60 -36.28 -7.13
CA LEU A 439 -43.81 -35.59 -7.64
C LEU A 439 -44.36 -34.51 -6.70
N HIS A 440 -44.02 -34.58 -5.40
CA HIS A 440 -44.45 -33.62 -4.36
C HIS A 440 -43.22 -33.10 -3.61
N TRP A 441 -42.82 -31.87 -3.91
CA TRP A 441 -41.67 -31.22 -3.25
C TRP A 441 -42.07 -30.71 -1.87
N LYS A 442 -41.23 -30.99 -0.87
CA LYS A 442 -41.45 -30.56 0.52
C LYS A 442 -40.48 -29.47 0.98
N GLU A 443 -39.32 -29.36 0.33
CA GLU A 443 -38.21 -28.50 0.75
C GLU A 443 -37.43 -27.99 -0.47
N ALA A 444 -36.83 -26.80 -0.34
CA ALA A 444 -35.99 -26.17 -1.35
C ALA A 444 -34.59 -25.85 -0.84
N GLU A 445 -33.67 -25.73 -1.79
CA GLU A 445 -32.31 -25.26 -1.58
C GLU A 445 -32.00 -24.01 -2.42
N LEU A 446 -31.18 -23.14 -1.85
CA LEU A 446 -30.71 -21.90 -2.46
C LEU A 446 -29.21 -22.00 -2.70
N ILE A 447 -28.77 -21.70 -3.92
CA ILE A 447 -27.36 -21.73 -4.30
C ILE A 447 -26.98 -20.33 -4.75
N ILE A 448 -26.00 -19.74 -4.08
CA ILE A 448 -25.51 -18.39 -4.34
C ILE A 448 -24.12 -18.53 -4.97
N TRP A 449 -23.89 -17.85 -6.09
CA TRP A 449 -22.56 -17.77 -6.68
C TRP A 449 -22.11 -16.33 -6.73
N ASP A 450 -20.96 -16.06 -6.13
CA ASP A 450 -20.43 -14.70 -5.95
C ASP A 450 -18.91 -14.71 -6.20
N PRO A 451 -18.44 -14.09 -7.30
CA PRO A 451 -17.02 -14.11 -7.68
C PRO A 451 -16.15 -13.28 -6.74
N LEU A 452 -16.76 -12.32 -6.02
CA LEU A 452 -16.07 -11.41 -5.09
C LEU A 452 -16.18 -11.89 -3.64
N ALA A 453 -16.70 -13.10 -3.41
CA ALA A 453 -16.69 -13.72 -2.09
C ALA A 453 -15.23 -13.98 -1.68
N LYS A 454 -14.73 -13.26 -0.66
CA LYS A 454 -13.32 -13.30 -0.23
C LYS A 454 -12.87 -14.75 0.02
N LYS A 455 -11.72 -15.13 -0.54
CA LYS A 455 -10.96 -16.37 -0.20
C LYS A 455 -10.31 -16.25 1.19
N ALA A 456 -11.03 -15.72 2.17
CA ALA A 456 -10.51 -15.42 3.51
C ALA A 456 -10.82 -16.54 4.51
N PHE A 457 -10.99 -17.79 4.06
CA PHE A 457 -11.35 -18.88 4.97
C PHE A 457 -10.65 -20.14 4.49
N HIS A 458 -9.67 -20.59 5.28
CA HIS A 458 -9.01 -21.88 5.13
C HIS A 458 -10.03 -22.97 4.80
N ASP A 459 -9.60 -23.98 4.06
CA ASP A 459 -10.43 -25.05 3.50
C ASP A 459 -11.32 -25.82 4.50
N ASP A 460 -11.24 -25.53 5.80
CA ASP A 460 -11.97 -26.21 6.88
C ASP A 460 -12.84 -25.30 7.78
N THR A 461 -13.02 -24.01 7.48
CA THR A 461 -13.90 -23.16 8.31
C THR A 461 -15.36 -23.24 7.85
N ASP A 462 -16.25 -23.70 8.74
CA ASP A 462 -17.70 -23.60 8.59
C ASP A 462 -18.11 -22.13 8.35
N MET A 463 -19.02 -21.92 7.41
CA MET A 463 -19.42 -20.59 6.96
C MET A 463 -20.79 -20.23 7.53
N TYR A 464 -20.98 -18.99 7.97
CA TYR A 464 -22.20 -18.57 8.67
C TYR A 464 -22.98 -17.49 7.90
N GLU A 465 -24.29 -17.36 8.15
CA GLU A 465 -25.12 -16.32 7.53
C GLU A 465 -24.64 -14.89 7.81
N GLY A 466 -23.96 -14.68 8.94
CA GLY A 466 -23.32 -13.41 9.27
C GLY A 466 -22.19 -13.00 8.32
N ASP A 467 -21.59 -13.95 7.60
CA ASP A 467 -20.47 -13.73 6.69
C ASP A 467 -20.93 -13.34 5.27
N LEU A 468 -22.23 -13.45 4.96
CA LEU A 468 -22.82 -13.09 3.67
C LEU A 468 -23.01 -11.58 3.51
N ILE A 469 -23.12 -11.05 2.28
CA ILE A 469 -23.45 -9.63 2.08
C ILE A 469 -24.90 -9.32 2.48
N GLU A 470 -25.22 -8.06 2.77
CA GLU A 470 -26.57 -7.66 3.20
C GLU A 470 -27.64 -8.02 2.15
N ALA A 471 -27.37 -7.82 0.86
CA ALA A 471 -28.26 -8.19 -0.24
C ALA A 471 -28.60 -9.69 -0.27
N GLN A 472 -27.62 -10.56 0.02
CA GLN A 472 -27.79 -12.02 0.10
C GLN A 472 -28.57 -12.42 1.36
N ARG A 473 -28.32 -11.76 2.49
CA ARG A 473 -29.09 -11.98 3.73
C ARG A 473 -30.56 -11.59 3.56
N ILE A 474 -30.84 -10.47 2.89
CA ILE A 474 -32.21 -9.98 2.66
C ILE A 474 -33.01 -10.95 1.79
N ILE A 475 -32.45 -11.49 0.70
CA ILE A 475 -33.17 -12.46 -0.14
C ILE A 475 -33.44 -13.78 0.62
N ILE A 476 -32.50 -14.25 1.44
CA ILE A 476 -32.68 -15.44 2.30
C ILE A 476 -33.80 -15.20 3.32
N GLN A 477 -33.83 -14.02 3.95
CA GLN A 477 -34.87 -13.66 4.92
C GLN A 477 -36.25 -13.54 4.26
N ARG A 478 -36.34 -12.92 3.08
CA ARG A 478 -37.62 -12.80 2.34
C ARG A 478 -38.15 -14.18 1.94
N LEU A 479 -37.33 -15.02 1.31
CA LEU A 479 -37.75 -16.38 0.91
C LEU A 479 -38.18 -17.27 2.09
N ARG A 480 -37.66 -17.03 3.31
CA ARG A 480 -38.08 -17.74 4.53
C ARG A 480 -39.41 -17.24 5.11
N ARG A 481 -39.78 -15.98 4.86
CA ARG A 481 -41.02 -15.36 5.35
C ARG A 481 -42.21 -15.62 4.42
N GLU A 482 -41.96 -15.99 3.17
CA GLU A 482 -42.99 -16.30 2.19
C GLU A 482 -43.61 -17.69 2.42
N HIS A 483 -44.86 -17.71 2.87
CA HIS A 483 -45.58 -18.95 3.20
C HIS A 483 -46.03 -19.78 1.98
N ASP A 484 -46.11 -19.14 0.79
CA ASP A 484 -46.53 -19.80 -0.47
C ASP A 484 -45.38 -20.54 -1.17
N MET A 485 -44.15 -20.47 -0.64
CA MET A 485 -42.94 -21.07 -1.20
C MET A 485 -42.54 -22.33 -0.42
N LEU A 486 -41.72 -23.20 -1.04
CA LEU A 486 -41.17 -24.36 -0.34
C LEU A 486 -40.18 -23.89 0.74
N PRO A 487 -40.21 -24.49 1.94
CA PRO A 487 -39.32 -24.10 3.03
C PRO A 487 -37.85 -24.31 2.63
N LEU A 488 -37.03 -23.27 2.83
CA LEU A 488 -35.60 -23.29 2.57
C LEU A 488 -34.84 -24.06 3.66
N ASN A 489 -34.33 -25.24 3.31
CA ASN A 489 -33.56 -26.08 4.23
C ASN A 489 -32.04 -25.92 4.05
N ARG A 490 -31.55 -25.79 2.80
CA ARG A 490 -30.10 -25.72 2.50
C ARG A 490 -29.72 -24.46 1.73
N ILE A 491 -28.61 -23.86 2.13
CA ILE A 491 -28.02 -22.70 1.46
C ILE A 491 -26.56 -23.00 1.14
N TRP A 492 -26.19 -22.87 -0.12
CA TRP A 492 -24.85 -23.09 -0.63
C TRP A 492 -24.28 -21.78 -1.15
N ILE A 493 -22.97 -21.57 -0.97
CA ILE A 493 -22.26 -20.51 -1.70
C ILE A 493 -21.01 -21.08 -2.39
N GLY A 494 -20.63 -20.44 -3.50
CA GLY A 494 -19.40 -20.70 -4.23
C GLY A 494 -18.97 -19.47 -5.02
N GLY A 495 -17.85 -19.58 -5.74
CA GLY A 495 -17.31 -18.48 -6.57
C GLY A 495 -15.80 -18.26 -6.45
N TRP A 496 -15.14 -18.83 -5.44
CA TRP A 496 -13.71 -18.66 -5.17
C TRP A 496 -12.74 -19.60 -5.94
N ASN A 497 -13.27 -20.55 -6.71
CA ASN A 497 -12.48 -21.57 -7.42
C ASN A 497 -12.29 -21.27 -8.92
N THR A 498 -12.45 -20.02 -9.34
CA THR A 498 -12.13 -19.62 -10.71
C THR A 498 -10.62 -19.38 -10.82
N ASP A 499 -9.88 -20.29 -11.43
CA ASP A 499 -8.43 -20.19 -11.74
C ASP A 499 -8.12 -19.10 -12.80
N ARG A 500 -8.84 -17.98 -12.78
CA ARG A 500 -8.74 -16.93 -13.80
C ARG A 500 -8.00 -15.70 -13.27
N PRO A 501 -7.22 -15.02 -14.13
CA PRO A 501 -6.44 -13.85 -13.73
C PRO A 501 -7.35 -12.73 -13.25
N SER A 502 -6.88 -12.01 -12.22
CA SER A 502 -7.56 -10.91 -11.51
C SER A 502 -7.94 -9.70 -12.38
N SER A 503 -7.73 -9.76 -13.71
CA SER A 503 -7.90 -8.64 -14.64
C SER A 503 -9.17 -8.71 -15.51
N VAL A 504 -10.04 -9.72 -15.32
CA VAL A 504 -11.33 -9.83 -16.02
C VAL A 504 -12.42 -9.14 -15.21
N ASP A 505 -13.27 -8.36 -15.86
CA ASP A 505 -14.42 -7.71 -15.23
C ASP A 505 -15.25 -8.73 -14.41
N PRO A 506 -15.56 -8.46 -13.12
CA PRO A 506 -16.45 -9.29 -12.31
C PRO A 506 -17.80 -9.59 -12.97
N LEU A 507 -18.33 -8.67 -13.78
CA LEU A 507 -19.58 -8.85 -14.50
C LEU A 507 -19.43 -9.91 -15.60
N ASP A 508 -18.42 -9.79 -16.46
CA ASP A 508 -18.12 -10.76 -17.51
C ASP A 508 -17.81 -12.15 -16.93
N THR A 509 -17.11 -12.20 -15.79
CA THR A 509 -16.83 -13.44 -15.08
C THR A 509 -18.11 -14.12 -14.58
N THR A 510 -19.07 -13.33 -14.11
CA THR A 510 -20.39 -13.80 -13.68
C THR A 510 -21.19 -14.35 -14.84
N LEU A 511 -21.24 -13.63 -15.96
CA LEU A 511 -21.99 -14.02 -17.16
C LEU A 511 -21.38 -15.27 -17.84
N GLN A 512 -20.06 -15.35 -17.97
CA GLN A 512 -19.38 -16.53 -18.53
C GLN A 512 -19.50 -17.76 -17.64
N THR A 513 -19.57 -17.58 -16.32
CA THR A 513 -19.79 -18.70 -15.39
C THR A 513 -21.24 -19.15 -15.45
N LEU A 514 -22.19 -18.22 -15.57
CA LEU A 514 -23.60 -18.52 -15.79
C LEU A 514 -23.78 -19.34 -17.09
N GLU A 515 -23.20 -18.91 -18.22
CA GLU A 515 -23.29 -19.63 -19.50
C GLU A 515 -22.70 -21.06 -19.40
N ARG A 516 -21.52 -21.21 -18.78
CA ARG A 516 -20.92 -22.54 -18.52
C ARG A 516 -21.78 -23.42 -17.61
N LEU A 517 -22.39 -22.84 -16.58
CA LEU A 517 -23.26 -23.54 -15.65
C LEU A 517 -24.50 -24.07 -16.37
N LEU A 518 -25.09 -23.26 -17.25
CA LEU A 518 -26.26 -23.64 -18.05
C LEU A 518 -25.97 -24.73 -19.09
N LEU A 519 -24.78 -24.72 -19.69
CA LEU A 519 -24.34 -25.72 -20.69
C LEU A 519 -24.25 -27.14 -20.10
N ASP A 520 -23.77 -27.28 -18.87
CA ASP A 520 -23.65 -28.59 -18.19
C ASP A 520 -24.13 -28.54 -16.73
N TRP A 521 -25.42 -28.25 -16.58
CA TRP A 521 -26.07 -28.05 -15.28
C TRP A 521 -25.88 -29.23 -14.31
N ARG A 522 -25.98 -30.47 -14.82
CA ARG A 522 -25.94 -31.68 -13.98
C ARG A 522 -24.57 -31.91 -13.34
N ASN A 523 -23.50 -31.54 -14.03
CA ASN A 523 -22.13 -31.72 -13.56
C ASN A 523 -21.61 -30.53 -12.75
N ASN A 524 -22.09 -29.32 -13.03
CA ASN A 524 -21.66 -28.10 -12.35
C ASN A 524 -22.38 -27.87 -11.01
N VAL A 525 -23.64 -28.28 -10.91
CA VAL A 525 -24.44 -28.19 -9.69
C VAL A 525 -25.12 -29.54 -9.41
N PRO A 526 -24.36 -30.55 -8.94
CA PRO A 526 -24.90 -31.87 -8.69
C PRO A 526 -25.95 -31.88 -7.57
N ILE A 527 -26.83 -32.89 -7.57
CA ILE A 527 -27.86 -33.07 -6.52
C ILE A 527 -27.27 -33.73 -5.25
N PRO A 528 -26.34 -34.70 -5.33
CA PRO A 528 -25.74 -35.28 -4.13
C PRO A 528 -24.82 -34.30 -3.37
N VAL A 529 -25.00 -34.22 -2.05
CA VAL A 529 -24.19 -33.38 -1.13
C VAL A 529 -22.68 -33.64 -1.25
N PRO A 530 -22.20 -34.89 -1.31
CA PRO A 530 -20.76 -35.16 -1.44
C PRO A 530 -20.17 -34.62 -2.75
N ALA A 531 -20.97 -34.59 -3.82
CA ALA A 531 -20.56 -34.08 -5.12
C ALA A 531 -20.52 -32.53 -5.14
N MET A 532 -21.35 -31.87 -4.32
CA MET A 532 -21.31 -30.41 -4.14
C MET A 532 -20.02 -29.98 -3.43
N TRP A 533 -19.61 -30.66 -2.37
CA TRP A 533 -18.35 -30.38 -1.67
C TRP A 533 -17.12 -30.60 -2.56
N ASN A 534 -17.08 -31.70 -3.32
CA ASN A 534 -15.99 -31.99 -4.25
C ASN A 534 -15.84 -30.96 -5.38
N LYS A 535 -16.90 -30.18 -5.67
CA LYS A 535 -16.91 -29.10 -6.67
C LYS A 535 -16.63 -27.73 -6.06
N GLY A 536 -16.33 -27.65 -4.77
CA GLY A 536 -15.94 -26.42 -4.07
C GLY A 536 -17.11 -25.58 -3.55
N TRP A 537 -18.32 -26.14 -3.47
CA TRP A 537 -19.46 -25.46 -2.84
C TRP A 537 -19.40 -25.65 -1.32
N LYS A 538 -19.63 -24.57 -0.54
CA LYS A 538 -19.70 -24.63 0.92
C LYS A 538 -21.11 -24.39 1.43
N TRP A 539 -21.46 -25.07 2.52
CA TRP A 539 -22.75 -24.97 3.18
C TRP A 539 -22.74 -23.77 4.15
N VAL A 540 -23.81 -22.97 4.14
CA VAL A 540 -24.00 -21.83 5.07
C VAL A 540 -24.77 -22.31 6.31
N GLN A 541 -24.15 -22.23 7.48
CA GLN A 541 -24.76 -22.46 8.79
C GLN A 541 -25.48 -21.20 9.31
N ARG A 542 -26.55 -21.40 10.10
CA ARG A 542 -27.28 -20.29 10.73
C ARG A 542 -26.48 -19.73 11.91
N GLY A 543 -26.28 -18.41 11.98
CA GLY A 543 -25.65 -17.73 13.13
C GLY A 543 -24.44 -16.87 12.78
N HIS A 544 -23.55 -16.68 13.76
CA HIS A 544 -22.27 -15.97 13.64
C HIS A 544 -21.13 -16.89 14.08
N ALA A 545 -19.96 -16.77 13.44
CA ALA A 545 -18.80 -17.59 13.77
C ALA A 545 -18.36 -17.41 15.25
N PRO A 546 -17.99 -18.48 15.97
CA PRO A 546 -17.43 -18.38 17.32
C PRO A 546 -16.06 -17.68 17.28
N PHE A 547 -15.84 -16.75 18.22
CA PHE A 547 -14.67 -15.87 18.26
C PHE A 547 -13.39 -16.68 18.58
N GLN A 548 -12.49 -16.81 17.60
CA GLN A 548 -11.12 -17.30 17.83
C GLN A 548 -10.09 -16.26 17.37
N PRO A 549 -9.13 -15.88 18.22
CA PRO A 549 -8.05 -14.98 17.84
C PRO A 549 -7.07 -15.70 16.90
N ARG A 550 -7.04 -15.30 15.62
CA ARG A 550 -6.12 -15.83 14.60
C ARG A 550 -4.77 -15.11 14.66
N THR A 551 -3.69 -15.86 14.90
CA THR A 551 -2.31 -15.47 14.58
C THR A 551 -2.08 -15.58 13.08
N ARG A 552 -2.02 -14.43 12.39
CA ARG A 552 -1.48 -14.32 11.02
C ARG A 552 0.05 -14.24 11.09
N SER A 553 0.73 -14.99 10.24
CA SER A 553 2.11 -14.70 9.86
C SER A 553 2.09 -13.48 8.93
N PRO A 554 2.78 -12.37 9.26
CA PRO A 554 2.71 -11.15 8.48
C PRO A 554 3.68 -11.20 7.31
N SER A 555 3.17 -11.10 6.08
CA SER A 555 3.91 -10.38 5.03
C SER A 555 3.83 -8.89 5.35
N PRO A 556 4.94 -8.13 5.31
CA PRO A 556 4.89 -6.70 5.59
C PRO A 556 4.09 -5.98 4.49
N GLU A 557 2.93 -5.44 4.84
CA GLU A 557 2.12 -4.58 3.98
C GLU A 557 2.91 -3.29 3.62
N PRO A 558 2.70 -2.72 2.42
CA PRO A 558 3.23 -1.42 2.05
C PRO A 558 2.75 -0.32 3.01
N MET A 559 3.40 0.84 2.98
CA MET A 559 3.01 1.99 3.80
C MET A 559 1.63 2.50 3.40
N ASP A 560 0.75 2.77 4.36
CA ASP A 560 -0.50 3.47 4.11
C ASP A 560 -0.16 4.94 3.76
N VAL A 561 -0.36 5.33 2.50
CA VAL A 561 -0.27 6.72 2.04
C VAL A 561 -1.70 7.25 1.94
N ASP A 562 -2.06 8.20 2.80
CA ASP A 562 -3.29 8.97 2.64
C ASP A 562 -3.14 9.89 1.41
N THR A 563 -3.83 9.58 0.31
CA THR A 563 -3.86 10.44 -0.88
C THR A 563 -4.89 11.56 -0.69
N ALA A 564 -4.49 12.77 -1.09
CA ALA A 564 -5.33 13.96 -1.09
C ALA A 564 -6.62 13.77 -1.93
N PRO A 565 -7.75 14.36 -1.52
CA PRO A 565 -8.88 14.56 -2.42
C PRO A 565 -8.57 15.68 -3.42
N GLU A 566 -9.17 15.58 -4.61
CA GLU A 566 -9.09 16.58 -5.68
C GLU A 566 -9.49 17.99 -5.19
N GLU A 567 -8.85 19.00 -5.79
CA GLU A 567 -9.16 20.41 -5.63
C GLU A 567 -10.65 20.67 -5.82
N THR A 568 -11.38 20.87 -4.72
CA THR A 568 -12.67 21.54 -4.79
C THR A 568 -12.41 23.02 -5.03
N ASP A 569 -12.85 23.51 -6.17
CA ASP A 569 -13.00 24.93 -6.51
C ASP A 569 -13.84 25.65 -5.44
N THR A 570 -13.20 26.05 -4.34
CA THR A 570 -13.72 27.06 -3.43
C THR A 570 -12.65 28.11 -3.24
N ASN A 571 -12.86 29.25 -3.90
CA ASN A 571 -12.10 30.49 -3.76
C ASN A 571 -12.13 31.02 -2.30
N THR A 572 -11.31 30.45 -1.44
CA THR A 572 -10.81 31.09 -0.22
C THR A 572 -9.37 30.64 -0.03
N ALA A 573 -8.44 31.58 -0.11
CA ALA A 573 -7.01 31.37 0.11
C ALA A 573 -6.69 31.12 1.59
N ASP A 574 -7.23 30.04 2.16
CA ASP A 574 -7.02 29.61 3.54
C ASP A 574 -6.47 28.17 3.59
N GLU A 575 -5.20 28.06 4.02
CA GLU A 575 -4.46 26.89 4.52
C GLU A 575 -4.83 25.49 3.98
N VAL A 576 -4.03 24.97 3.05
CA VAL A 576 -4.05 23.55 2.63
C VAL A 576 -3.89 22.62 3.84
N SER A 577 -4.85 21.72 4.03
CA SER A 577 -4.86 20.77 5.16
C SER A 577 -3.64 19.84 5.12
N LYS A 578 -3.04 19.58 6.29
CA LYS A 578 -1.85 18.75 6.46
C LYS A 578 -2.18 17.29 6.74
N ILE A 579 -1.31 16.37 6.31
CA ILE A 579 -1.42 14.92 6.53
C ILE A 579 -0.42 14.44 7.57
N VAL A 580 -0.80 13.38 8.27
CA VAL A 580 0.12 12.62 9.14
C VAL A 580 0.61 11.41 8.36
N PHE A 581 1.93 11.27 8.21
CA PHE A 581 2.52 10.11 7.55
C PHE A 581 2.91 9.09 8.61
N ASP A 582 2.09 8.06 8.77
CA ASP A 582 2.26 7.05 9.81
C ASP A 582 3.47 6.15 9.54
N PRO A 583 4.11 5.63 10.61
CA PRO A 583 5.20 4.67 10.46
C PRO A 583 4.68 3.30 10.00
N PRO A 584 5.53 2.44 9.41
CA PRO A 584 5.12 1.13 8.96
C PRO A 584 4.50 0.32 10.11
N ARG A 585 3.48 -0.49 9.84
CA ARG A 585 2.85 -1.33 10.88
C ARG A 585 3.89 -2.23 11.57
N ALA A 586 3.82 -2.24 12.89
CA ALA A 586 4.70 -3.02 13.76
C ALA A 586 4.55 -4.53 13.51
N MET A 587 5.63 -5.29 13.69
CA MET A 587 5.65 -6.75 13.53
C MET A 587 4.79 -7.50 14.56
N LYS A 588 4.25 -6.81 15.58
CA LYS A 588 3.47 -7.42 16.67
C LYS A 588 1.97 -7.43 16.33
N PRO A 589 1.34 -8.61 16.20
CA PRO A 589 -0.04 -8.75 15.72
C PRO A 589 -1.13 -8.17 16.67
N ASN A 590 -0.79 -7.73 17.89
CA ASN A 590 -1.74 -7.23 18.89
C ASN A 590 -1.21 -6.04 19.73
N GLY A 591 -0.10 -5.41 19.33
CA GLY A 591 0.43 -4.27 20.07
C GLY A 591 -0.27 -2.98 19.65
N LYS A 592 -0.95 -2.28 20.59
CA LYS A 592 -1.27 -0.86 20.37
C LYS A 592 0.01 -0.13 19.95
N MET A 593 0.03 0.53 18.80
CA MET A 593 1.14 1.40 18.42
C MET A 593 1.30 2.47 19.50
N THR A 594 2.43 2.45 20.20
CA THR A 594 2.75 3.40 21.26
C THR A 594 3.43 4.63 20.70
N CYS A 595 4.17 4.50 19.59
CA CYS A 595 4.75 5.62 18.87
C CYS A 595 3.69 6.30 18.00
N LYS A 596 2.94 7.23 18.60
CA LYS A 596 2.03 8.13 17.90
C LYS A 596 2.75 9.42 17.49
N ASN A 597 2.23 10.09 16.45
CA ASN A 597 2.73 11.39 16.03
C ASN A 597 2.48 12.45 17.11
N ARG A 598 3.56 12.97 17.72
CA ARG A 598 3.54 13.92 18.84
C ARG A 598 3.18 15.33 18.42
N PHE A 599 3.57 15.73 17.22
CA PHE A 599 3.22 17.05 16.69
C PHE A 599 1.72 17.14 16.45
N PHE A 600 1.15 16.12 15.78
CA PHE A 600 -0.29 15.96 15.61
C PHE A 600 -1.04 15.93 16.95
N GLN A 601 -0.56 15.15 17.92
CA GLN A 601 -1.15 15.12 19.27
C GLN A 601 -1.15 16.48 19.97
N SER A 602 -0.06 17.23 19.86
CA SER A 602 0.07 18.55 20.46
C SER A 602 -0.91 19.53 19.80
N CYS A 603 -1.05 19.47 18.48
CA CYS A 603 -2.02 20.26 17.74
C CYS A 603 -3.46 19.92 18.15
N MET A 604 -3.80 18.64 18.24
CA MET A 604 -5.14 18.21 18.68
C MET A 604 -5.43 18.60 20.12
N TYR A 605 -4.45 18.49 21.02
CA TYR A 605 -4.58 18.89 22.42
C TYR A 605 -4.86 20.39 22.56
N GLU A 606 -4.08 21.25 21.89
CA GLU A 606 -4.29 22.70 21.91
C GLU A 606 -5.59 23.12 21.19
N LYS A 607 -6.05 22.35 20.19
CA LYS A 607 -7.38 22.52 19.57
C LYS A 607 -8.51 22.27 20.56
N VAL A 608 -8.43 21.19 21.33
CA VAL A 608 -9.42 20.88 22.38
C VAL A 608 -9.41 21.94 23.49
N ARG A 609 -8.26 22.53 23.80
CA ARG A 609 -8.13 23.61 24.79
C ARG A 609 -8.64 24.97 24.33
N GLY A 610 -9.00 25.13 23.05
CA GLY A 610 -9.44 26.40 22.50
C GLY A 610 -8.32 27.44 22.37
N ALA A 611 -7.05 27.02 22.33
CA ALA A 611 -5.94 27.93 22.16
C ALA A 611 -5.94 28.58 20.76
N PRO A 612 -5.51 29.86 20.64
CA PRO A 612 -5.46 30.55 19.36
C PRO A 612 -4.51 29.85 18.38
N LYS A 613 -4.90 29.77 17.11
CA LYS A 613 -4.13 29.08 16.05
C LYS A 613 -2.68 29.57 15.94
N GLY A 614 -2.40 30.85 16.20
CA GLY A 614 -1.07 31.45 16.00
C GLY A 614 -0.06 31.30 17.15
N ALA A 615 -0.34 30.50 18.17
CA ALA A 615 0.51 30.42 19.37
C ALA A 615 0.74 28.97 19.85
N LEU A 616 1.00 28.04 18.93
CA LEU A 616 1.38 26.68 19.29
C LEU A 616 2.86 26.65 19.71
N GLU A 617 3.11 26.54 21.02
CA GLU A 617 4.45 26.23 21.53
C GLU A 617 4.68 24.71 21.44
N TYR A 618 5.43 24.27 20.44
CA TYR A 618 5.76 22.85 20.26
C TYR A 618 7.19 22.56 20.73
N ARG A 619 7.32 21.50 21.53
CA ARG A 619 8.61 21.00 21.99
C ARG A 619 8.97 19.73 21.23
N PHE A 620 10.01 19.83 20.41
CA PHE A 620 10.60 18.68 19.74
C PHE A 620 11.20 17.72 20.76
N GLU A 621 10.98 16.43 20.53
CA GLU A 621 11.75 15.39 21.18
C GLU A 621 13.01 15.12 20.36
N PRO A 622 14.18 14.88 20.99
CA PRO A 622 15.38 14.54 20.25
C PRO A 622 15.17 13.36 19.31
N THR A 623 15.61 13.49 18.05
CA THR A 623 15.33 12.53 16.98
C THR A 623 15.68 11.10 17.36
N MET A 624 16.86 10.92 17.98
CA MET A 624 17.34 9.60 18.36
C MET A 624 16.48 8.95 19.46
N GLN A 625 15.83 9.73 20.31
CA GLN A 625 15.03 9.20 21.43
C GLN A 625 13.69 8.66 20.95
N TRP A 626 12.98 9.43 20.12
CA TRP A 626 11.69 8.98 19.61
C TRP A 626 11.85 7.86 18.59
N TYR A 627 12.87 7.95 17.71
CA TYR A 627 13.11 6.92 16.71
C TYR A 627 13.53 5.59 17.34
N LYS A 628 14.31 5.61 18.43
CA LYS A 628 14.65 4.38 19.18
C LYS A 628 13.41 3.61 19.60
N ARG A 629 12.35 4.29 20.06
CA ARG A 629 11.09 3.63 20.43
C ARG A 629 10.36 3.07 19.21
N GLN A 630 10.29 3.83 18.12
CA GLN A 630 9.72 3.32 16.85
C GLN A 630 10.47 2.07 16.34
N PHE A 631 11.79 2.06 16.49
CA PHE A 631 12.64 0.93 16.14
C PHE A 631 12.36 -0.29 17.03
N GLU A 632 12.31 -0.12 18.36
CA GLU A 632 11.98 -1.17 19.33
C GLU A 632 10.56 -1.74 19.15
N GLU A 633 9.64 -0.95 18.59
CA GLU A 633 8.28 -1.37 18.23
C GLU A 633 8.23 -2.24 16.95
N GLY A 634 9.32 -2.34 16.18
CA GLY A 634 9.37 -3.08 14.91
C GLY A 634 8.88 -2.27 13.69
N SER A 635 8.74 -0.95 13.87
CA SER A 635 8.37 0.02 12.82
C SER A 635 9.58 0.84 12.35
N GLY A 636 10.79 0.35 12.63
CA GLY A 636 12.04 0.98 12.21
C GLY A 636 12.40 0.72 10.75
N PHE A 637 13.44 1.43 10.32
CA PHE A 637 14.05 1.36 8.99
C PHE A 637 15.53 0.94 9.10
N GLU A 638 15.82 -0.36 9.00
CA GLU A 638 17.18 -0.92 9.09
C GLU A 638 18.10 -0.51 7.92
N HIS A 639 17.52 -0.15 6.78
CA HIS A 639 18.28 0.30 5.59
C HIS A 639 18.69 1.77 5.67
N ILE A 640 18.12 2.54 6.61
CA ILE A 640 18.46 3.92 6.87
C ILE A 640 19.42 3.98 8.06
N ASN A 641 20.44 4.83 7.96
CA ASN A 641 21.36 5.09 9.05
C ASN A 641 20.91 6.33 9.83
N PHE A 642 20.52 6.16 11.08
CA PHE A 642 20.19 7.28 11.98
C PHE A 642 21.45 7.69 12.73
N MET A 643 21.85 8.94 12.56
CA MET A 643 23.05 9.48 13.18
C MET A 643 22.73 10.78 13.91
N THR A 644 23.44 11.04 15.01
CA THR A 644 23.45 12.37 15.57
C THR A 644 24.25 13.33 14.68
N TRP A 645 23.98 14.62 14.79
CA TRP A 645 24.79 15.62 14.09
C TRP A 645 26.27 15.56 14.52
N GLU A 646 26.59 15.24 15.79
CA GLU A 646 27.98 15.07 16.23
C GLU A 646 28.68 13.92 15.51
N GLU A 647 28.01 12.78 15.37
CA GLU A 647 28.55 11.61 14.68
C GLU A 647 28.79 11.90 13.19
N VAL A 648 27.91 12.66 12.56
CA VAL A 648 28.07 13.11 11.16
C VAL A 648 29.27 14.03 11.04
N PHE A 649 29.42 14.99 11.96
CA PHE A 649 30.56 15.91 11.96
C PHE A 649 31.88 15.17 12.15
N ALA A 650 31.93 14.19 13.06
CA ALA A 650 33.09 13.34 13.25
C ALA A 650 33.40 12.50 12.00
N LYS A 651 32.38 11.86 11.42
CA LYS A 651 32.52 10.99 10.24
C LYS A 651 33.03 11.74 9.01
N TYR A 652 32.55 12.96 8.78
CA TYR A 652 32.90 13.77 7.61
C TYR A 652 33.95 14.85 7.89
N LYS A 653 34.50 14.89 9.11
CA LYS A 653 35.49 15.88 9.57
C LYS A 653 35.01 17.33 9.36
N ILE A 654 33.77 17.60 9.74
CA ILE A 654 33.16 18.94 9.66
C ILE A 654 33.54 19.71 10.92
N GLU A 655 33.98 20.96 10.76
CA GLU A 655 34.36 21.83 11.89
C GLU A 655 33.18 22.08 12.84
N ASN A 656 33.38 21.81 14.14
CA ASN A 656 32.39 22.07 15.17
C ASN A 656 32.66 23.40 15.89
N PRO A 657 31.78 24.42 15.79
CA PRO A 657 31.96 25.71 16.46
C PRO A 657 32.11 25.63 17.99
N LYS A 658 31.59 24.56 18.61
CA LYS A 658 31.67 24.36 20.07
C LYS A 658 33.03 23.83 20.53
N GLU A 659 33.76 23.12 19.67
CA GLU A 659 35.09 22.57 19.99
C GLU A 659 36.20 23.59 19.74
N VAL A 660 36.08 24.40 18.69
CA VAL A 660 37.03 25.50 18.38
C VAL A 660 37.15 26.50 19.54
N ARG A 661 36.14 26.63 20.41
CA ARG A 661 36.19 27.46 21.62
C ARG A 661 36.89 26.82 22.83
N ARG A 662 37.11 25.49 22.83
CA ARG A 662 37.83 24.79 23.91
C ARG A 662 39.34 24.77 23.69
N ASP A 663 39.80 24.78 22.45
CA ASP A 663 41.24 24.78 22.11
C ASP A 663 41.89 26.18 22.18
N VAL A 664 41.11 27.22 22.51
CA VAL A 664 41.57 28.63 22.63
C VAL A 664 41.43 29.14 24.08
N ARG A 665 41.43 28.24 25.07
CA ARG A 665 41.47 28.60 26.49
C ARG A 665 42.66 28.02 27.22
#